data_AF-A0A376RCP3-F1
#
_entry.id   AF-A0A376RCP3-F1
#
_cell.length_a   1.000
_cell.length_b   1.000
_cell.length_c   1.000
_cell.angle_alpha   90.00
_cell.angle_beta   90.00
_cell.angle_gamma   90.00
#
_symmetry.space_group_name_H-M   'P 1'
#
loop_
_entity.id
_entity.type
_entity.pdbx_description
1 polymer ?
#
loop_
_entity_poly.entity_id
_entity_poly.type
_entity_poly.pdbx_seq_one_letter_code
_entity_poly.pdbx_strand_id
1 'polypeptide(L)'
;MNRRNFIKAASCGALLTGALPSVSHAAAENRPPIPGSLGMLYDSTLCVGCQACVTKCQDINFPERNPQGEQTWSNNDKLSPYTNNIIQVWTSGTGVNKDQEENGYAYIKKQCMHCVDPNCVSVCPVSALKKDPKTGIVHYDKDVCTGCRYCMVACPYNVPKYDYNNPFGALHKCELCNQKGVERLDKGGLPGCVEVCPAGAVIFGTREELMAEAKKRLALKPGSEYHYPRQTLKSGDTYLHTVPKYYPHLYGEKEGGGTQVLVLTGVPYENLDLPKLDDLSTGARSENIQHTLYKGMMLPLAVLAGLTVLVRRNTKTTITTEETIMSHDPKPLGGKIISKPVMIFGPLIVICMLLIVKRLVFGLGSVSDLNGGFPWGVWIAFDLLIGTGFACGGWALAWAVYVFNRGQYHPLVRPALLASLFGYSLGGLSITIDVGRYWNLPYFYIPGHFNVNSVLFETAVCMTIYIGVMALEFAPALFERLGWKVSLQRLNKVMFFIIALGALLPTMHQSSMGSLMISAGYKVHPLWQSYEMLPLFSLLTAFIMGFSIVIFEGSLVQAGLRGNGPDEKSLFVKLTNTISVLLAIFIVLRFGELIYRDKLSLAFAGDFYSVMFWIEVLLMLFPLVVLRVAKLRNDSRMLFLSALSALLGCATWRLTYSLVAFNPGGGYAYFPTWEELLISIGFVAIEICAYIVLIRLLPILPPLNKTIIIVMRRAKHEPENYY
;
A
#
# COMPACT_ATOMS: atom_id res chain seq x y z
N MET A 1 33.27 -5.51 10.30
CA MET A 1 32.59 -6.80 10.58
C MET A 1 33.22 -7.88 9.71
N ASN A 2 33.53 -9.06 10.27
CA ASN A 2 34.14 -10.16 9.50
C ASN A 2 33.05 -10.90 8.69
N ARG A 3 33.32 -11.27 7.42
CA ARG A 3 32.34 -11.81 6.45
C ARG A 3 31.54 -12.99 7.03
N ARG A 4 32.17 -13.84 7.83
CA ARG A 4 31.53 -15.00 8.51
C ARG A 4 30.51 -14.60 9.58
N ASN A 5 30.79 -13.56 10.37
CA ASN A 5 29.87 -13.11 11.42
C ASN A 5 28.68 -12.36 10.83
N PHE A 6 28.88 -11.64 9.73
CA PHE A 6 27.79 -11.03 8.99
C PHE A 6 26.93 -12.08 8.26
N ILE A 7 27.52 -13.07 7.59
CA ILE A 7 26.71 -14.14 6.98
C ILE A 7 25.94 -14.88 8.05
N LYS A 8 26.52 -15.21 9.21
CA LYS A 8 25.80 -15.80 10.35
C LYS A 8 24.71 -14.87 10.92
N ALA A 9 24.92 -13.55 10.95
CA ALA A 9 23.95 -12.59 11.48
C ALA A 9 22.86 -12.20 10.47
N ALA A 10 23.17 -12.11 9.18
CA ALA A 10 22.25 -11.90 8.07
C ALA A 10 21.44 -13.17 7.80
N SER A 11 22.05 -14.35 7.93
CA SER A 11 21.30 -15.60 8.04
C SER A 11 20.53 -15.66 9.34
N CYS A 12 20.98 -15.17 10.50
CA CYS A 12 20.11 -15.07 11.69
C CYS A 12 18.99 -14.03 11.55
N GLY A 13 19.17 -12.93 10.82
CA GLY A 13 18.10 -11.96 10.54
C GLY A 13 17.10 -12.49 9.51
N ALA A 14 17.57 -13.27 8.52
CA ALA A 14 16.76 -14.02 7.58
C ALA A 14 16.21 -15.35 8.14
N LEU A 15 16.79 -15.89 9.20
CA LEU A 15 16.34 -17.10 9.92
C LEU A 15 15.46 -16.71 11.12
N LEU A 16 15.54 -15.50 11.67
CA LEU A 16 14.50 -15.01 12.58
C LEU A 16 13.19 -14.76 11.84
N THR A 17 13.23 -14.66 10.51
CA THR A 17 12.06 -14.69 9.63
C THR A 17 11.84 -16.04 8.92
N GLY A 18 12.87 -16.88 8.79
CA GLY A 18 12.83 -18.16 8.04
C GLY A 18 12.92 -19.44 8.89
N ALA A 19 13.19 -19.35 10.19
CA ALA A 19 13.09 -20.44 11.15
C ALA A 19 11.90 -20.18 12.06
N LEU A 20 10.71 -20.13 11.46
CA LEU A 20 9.57 -20.67 12.16
C LEU A 20 9.90 -22.16 12.40
N PRO A 21 9.63 -22.72 13.60
CA PRO A 21 9.38 -24.15 13.67
C PRO A 21 8.41 -24.51 12.55
N SER A 22 8.41 -25.73 12.06
CA SER A 22 7.31 -26.28 11.28
C SER A 22 6.01 -26.25 12.11
N VAL A 23 5.46 -25.05 12.31
CA VAL A 23 4.08 -24.82 12.64
C VAL A 23 3.39 -25.22 11.36
N SER A 24 2.64 -26.31 11.40
CA SER A 24 1.73 -26.70 10.33
C SER A 24 1.02 -25.44 9.84
N HIS A 25 1.42 -24.92 8.69
CA HIS A 25 0.72 -23.82 8.06
C HIS A 25 -0.60 -24.44 7.64
N ALA A 26 -1.66 -24.18 8.39
CA ALA A 26 -2.99 -24.29 7.83
C ALA A 26 -2.95 -23.44 6.56
N ALA A 27 -3.25 -24.05 5.41
CA ALA A 27 -3.32 -23.31 4.16
C ALA A 27 -4.33 -22.16 4.35
N ALA A 28 -4.09 -21.04 3.68
CA ALA A 28 -5.09 -19.98 3.66
C ALA A 28 -6.41 -20.57 3.13
N GLU A 29 -7.50 -20.37 3.86
CA GLU A 29 -8.83 -20.86 3.50
C GLU A 29 -9.80 -19.67 3.41
N ASN A 30 -10.74 -19.75 2.49
CA ASN A 30 -11.82 -18.78 2.40
C ASN A 30 -12.83 -18.98 3.53
N ARG A 31 -13.51 -17.90 3.91
CA ARG A 31 -14.70 -18.00 4.75
C ARG A 31 -15.80 -18.82 4.06
N PRO A 32 -16.52 -19.69 4.78
CA PRO A 32 -17.63 -20.44 4.19
C PRO A 32 -18.82 -19.52 3.87
N PRO A 33 -19.67 -19.89 2.90
CA PRO A 33 -20.91 -19.16 2.62
C PRO A 33 -21.84 -19.18 3.84
N ILE A 34 -22.47 -18.04 4.11
CA ILE A 34 -23.49 -17.91 5.16
C ILE A 34 -24.77 -18.59 4.66
N PRO A 35 -25.33 -19.56 5.42
CA PRO A 35 -26.58 -20.23 5.04
C PRO A 35 -27.74 -19.23 4.86
N GLY A 36 -28.43 -19.33 3.73
CA GLY A 36 -29.56 -18.43 3.43
C GLY A 36 -29.15 -17.01 3.07
N SER A 37 -27.87 -16.77 2.77
CA SER A 37 -27.39 -15.48 2.30
C SER A 37 -28.11 -15.04 1.03
N LEU A 38 -28.46 -13.76 0.96
CA LEU A 38 -29.27 -13.17 -0.10
C LEU A 38 -28.40 -12.76 -1.29
N GLY A 39 -28.85 -13.10 -2.50
CA GLY A 39 -28.06 -12.95 -3.70
C GLY A 39 -28.87 -12.58 -4.94
N MET A 40 -28.19 -12.60 -6.08
CA MET A 40 -28.87 -12.52 -7.38
C MET A 40 -28.31 -13.57 -8.34
N LEU A 41 -29.15 -14.06 -9.25
CA LEU A 41 -28.69 -14.78 -10.43
C LEU A 41 -28.94 -13.90 -11.65
N TYR A 42 -27.88 -13.57 -12.39
CA TYR A 42 -27.97 -12.92 -13.69
C TYR A 42 -27.73 -13.92 -14.81
N ASP A 43 -28.56 -13.87 -15.84
CA ASP A 43 -28.47 -14.71 -17.03
C ASP A 43 -28.33 -13.83 -18.27
N SER A 44 -27.14 -13.82 -18.89
CA SER A 44 -26.87 -12.99 -20.09
C SER A 44 -27.77 -13.36 -21.26
N THR A 45 -28.18 -14.63 -21.33
CA THR A 45 -28.92 -15.19 -22.46
C THR A 45 -30.36 -14.68 -22.48
N LEU A 46 -30.91 -14.36 -21.31
CA LEU A 46 -32.22 -13.73 -21.14
C LEU A 46 -32.16 -12.21 -21.22
N CYS A 47 -30.99 -11.59 -21.05
CA CYS A 47 -30.87 -10.15 -21.04
C CYS A 47 -31.13 -9.56 -22.44
N VAL A 48 -31.99 -8.54 -22.51
CA VAL A 48 -32.36 -7.85 -23.75
C VAL A 48 -31.77 -6.44 -23.86
N GLY A 49 -30.80 -6.08 -23.00
CA GLY A 49 -30.12 -4.78 -23.08
C GLY A 49 -30.97 -3.55 -22.74
N CYS A 50 -32.24 -3.69 -22.31
CA CYS A 50 -33.16 -2.57 -22.11
C CYS A 50 -32.79 -1.54 -21.03
N GLN A 51 -31.77 -1.81 -20.21
CA GLN A 51 -31.27 -0.94 -19.13
C GLN A 51 -32.30 -0.46 -18.08
N ALA A 52 -33.53 -0.99 -18.06
CA ALA A 52 -34.54 -0.68 -17.03
C ALA A 52 -34.01 -0.87 -15.60
N CYS A 53 -33.16 -1.89 -15.41
CA CYS A 53 -32.51 -2.20 -14.15
C CYS A 53 -31.49 -1.15 -13.69
N VAL A 54 -30.89 -0.42 -14.64
CA VAL A 54 -29.96 0.69 -14.41
C VAL A 54 -30.75 1.91 -13.96
N THR A 55 -31.75 2.30 -14.76
CA THR A 55 -32.62 3.46 -14.46
C THR A 55 -33.29 3.33 -13.10
N LYS A 56 -33.94 2.18 -12.82
CA LYS A 56 -34.60 1.98 -11.52
C LYS A 56 -33.63 2.00 -10.35
N CYS A 57 -32.40 1.51 -10.56
CA CYS A 57 -31.37 1.60 -9.54
C CYS A 57 -30.95 3.06 -9.32
N GLN A 58 -30.86 3.87 -10.36
CA GLN A 58 -30.56 5.29 -10.19
C GLN A 58 -31.67 6.00 -9.43
N ASP A 59 -32.93 5.82 -9.83
CA ASP A 59 -34.08 6.46 -9.18
C ASP A 59 -34.20 6.11 -7.68
N ILE A 60 -33.82 4.90 -7.28
CA ILE A 60 -33.85 4.48 -5.86
C ILE A 60 -32.66 5.03 -5.06
N ASN A 61 -31.47 5.07 -5.67
CA ASN A 61 -30.22 5.26 -4.92
C ASN A 61 -29.62 6.67 -5.05
N PHE A 62 -30.00 7.44 -6.07
CA PHE A 62 -29.36 8.71 -6.40
C PHE A 62 -30.42 9.78 -6.75
N PRO A 63 -30.55 10.84 -5.94
CA PRO A 63 -31.44 11.96 -6.28
C PRO A 63 -30.90 12.79 -7.46
N GLU A 64 -29.58 12.82 -7.65
CA GLU A 64 -28.91 13.51 -8.74
C GLU A 64 -28.37 12.49 -9.75
N ARG A 65 -28.70 12.68 -11.03
CA ARG A 65 -28.19 11.84 -12.12
C ARG A 65 -26.78 12.30 -12.51
N ASN A 66 -25.96 11.36 -12.99
CA ASN A 66 -24.54 11.56 -13.30
C ASN A 66 -24.28 12.88 -14.07
N PRO A 67 -23.59 13.89 -13.51
CA PRO A 67 -23.46 15.20 -14.13
C PRO A 67 -22.58 15.23 -15.40
N GLN A 68 -21.93 14.13 -15.77
CA GLN A 68 -21.09 14.04 -16.97
C GLN A 68 -21.92 13.69 -18.23
N GLY A 69 -21.98 14.64 -19.16
CA GLY A 69 -22.61 14.48 -20.49
C GLY A 69 -24.12 14.78 -20.53
N GLU A 70 -24.69 14.83 -21.73
CA GLU A 70 -26.15 14.89 -21.90
C GLU A 70 -26.77 13.61 -21.34
N GLN A 71 -27.71 13.71 -20.40
CA GLN A 71 -28.36 12.55 -19.77
C GLN A 71 -29.13 11.69 -20.78
N THR A 72 -28.45 10.75 -21.44
CA THR A 72 -29.10 9.70 -22.22
C THR A 72 -29.22 8.42 -21.41
N TRP A 73 -30.23 7.61 -21.73
CA TRP A 73 -30.44 6.29 -21.13
C TRP A 73 -29.21 5.37 -21.32
N SER A 74 -28.38 5.62 -22.35
CA SER A 74 -27.24 4.78 -22.78
C SER A 74 -25.85 5.24 -22.31
N ASN A 75 -25.74 6.30 -21.50
CA ASN A 75 -24.43 6.91 -21.18
C ASN A 75 -23.56 6.16 -20.15
N ASN A 76 -24.04 5.07 -19.56
CA ASN A 76 -23.35 4.41 -18.46
C ASN A 76 -22.42 3.29 -18.98
N ASP A 77 -21.30 3.67 -19.57
CA ASP A 77 -20.26 2.75 -20.06
C ASP A 77 -19.56 2.00 -18.90
N LYS A 78 -19.46 2.65 -17.73
CA LYS A 78 -18.77 2.14 -16.53
C LYS A 78 -19.57 2.44 -15.26
N LEU A 79 -19.29 1.65 -14.23
CA LEU A 79 -19.76 1.95 -12.87
C LEU A 79 -19.16 3.28 -12.42
N SER A 80 -19.97 4.10 -11.77
CA SER A 80 -19.60 5.40 -11.24
C SER A 80 -20.20 5.59 -9.85
N PRO A 81 -19.86 6.68 -9.14
CA PRO A 81 -20.52 7.06 -7.89
C PRO A 81 -22.04 7.22 -8.01
N TYR A 82 -22.56 7.36 -9.22
CA TYR A 82 -23.98 7.58 -9.52
C TYR A 82 -24.65 6.38 -10.21
N THR A 83 -23.91 5.27 -10.43
CA THR A 83 -24.40 4.06 -11.10
C THR A 83 -23.93 2.80 -10.38
N ASN A 84 -24.79 2.26 -9.50
CA ASN A 84 -24.49 1.04 -8.74
C ASN A 84 -24.62 -0.25 -9.57
N ASN A 85 -25.23 -0.19 -10.76
CA ASN A 85 -25.19 -1.23 -11.77
C ASN A 85 -25.26 -0.65 -13.18
N ILE A 86 -24.73 -1.37 -14.16
CA ILE A 86 -24.78 -1.03 -15.60
C ILE A 86 -25.03 -2.28 -16.44
N ILE A 87 -25.43 -2.10 -17.70
CA ILE A 87 -25.44 -3.14 -18.73
C ILE A 87 -24.45 -2.75 -19.82
N GLN A 88 -23.44 -3.57 -20.04
CA GLN A 88 -22.49 -3.44 -21.15
C GLN A 88 -22.83 -4.44 -22.26
N VAL A 89 -22.37 -4.15 -23.47
CA VAL A 89 -22.46 -5.05 -24.62
C VAL A 89 -21.05 -5.41 -25.07
N TRP A 90 -20.79 -6.70 -25.20
CA TRP A 90 -19.63 -7.23 -25.90
C TRP A 90 -20.05 -7.53 -27.35
N THR A 91 -19.16 -7.28 -28.31
CA THR A 91 -19.38 -7.56 -29.73
C THR A 91 -18.15 -8.22 -30.37
N SER A 92 -18.38 -9.05 -31.37
CA SER A 92 -17.39 -9.71 -32.20
C SER A 92 -17.83 -9.68 -33.66
N GLY A 93 -16.91 -9.41 -34.59
CA GLY A 93 -17.21 -9.35 -36.03
C GLY A 93 -18.37 -8.39 -36.36
N THR A 94 -19.38 -8.89 -37.08
CA THR A 94 -20.57 -8.10 -37.46
C THR A 94 -21.55 -7.83 -36.31
N GLY A 95 -21.43 -8.53 -35.17
CA GLY A 95 -22.26 -8.30 -33.97
C GLY A 95 -23.76 -8.55 -34.16
N VAL A 96 -24.17 -9.44 -35.07
CA VAL A 96 -25.58 -9.71 -35.39
C VAL A 96 -26.17 -10.89 -34.60
N ASN A 97 -25.32 -11.81 -34.13
CA ASN A 97 -25.75 -13.05 -33.50
C ASN A 97 -25.70 -12.96 -31.97
N LYS A 98 -26.86 -12.95 -31.28
CA LYS A 98 -26.86 -12.91 -29.81
C LYS A 98 -26.24 -14.18 -29.21
N ASP A 99 -25.41 -14.00 -28.19
CA ASP A 99 -24.76 -15.05 -27.41
C ASP A 99 -23.88 -16.02 -28.24
N GLN A 100 -23.23 -15.51 -29.28
CA GLN A 100 -22.29 -16.28 -30.11
C GLN A 100 -20.90 -15.63 -30.14
N GLU A 101 -19.84 -16.46 -30.18
CA GLU A 101 -18.45 -15.99 -30.21
C GLU A 101 -18.07 -15.33 -31.54
N GLU A 102 -18.59 -15.87 -32.65
CA GLU A 102 -18.33 -15.37 -34.00
C GLU A 102 -19.48 -14.50 -34.49
N ASN A 103 -19.16 -13.30 -34.99
CA ASN A 103 -20.14 -12.34 -35.51
C ASN A 103 -21.28 -12.04 -34.53
N GLY A 104 -21.00 -12.17 -33.22
CA GLY A 104 -22.01 -12.13 -32.18
C GLY A 104 -21.89 -11.00 -31.19
N TYR A 105 -22.89 -10.89 -30.33
CA TYR A 105 -22.94 -9.92 -29.24
C TYR A 105 -23.54 -10.55 -27.99
N ALA A 106 -23.19 -10.04 -26.82
CA ALA A 106 -23.78 -10.47 -25.55
C ALA A 106 -23.83 -9.33 -24.55
N TYR A 107 -24.85 -9.33 -23.69
CA TYR A 107 -24.99 -8.33 -22.64
C TYR A 107 -24.42 -8.83 -21.32
N ILE A 108 -23.84 -7.92 -20.54
CA ILE A 108 -23.37 -8.23 -19.19
C ILE A 108 -23.80 -7.15 -18.21
N LYS A 109 -24.39 -7.59 -17.09
CA LYS A 109 -24.70 -6.73 -15.96
C LYS A 109 -23.49 -6.64 -15.03
N LYS A 110 -22.95 -5.44 -14.84
CA LYS A 110 -21.88 -5.18 -13.85
C LYS A 110 -22.47 -4.55 -12.60
N GLN A 111 -22.11 -5.07 -11.44
CA GLN A 111 -22.52 -4.59 -10.12
C GLN A 111 -21.65 -5.20 -9.01
N CYS A 112 -21.90 -4.83 -7.74
CA CYS A 112 -21.28 -5.52 -6.60
C CYS A 112 -21.67 -7.01 -6.59
N MET A 113 -20.68 -7.90 -6.43
CA MET A 113 -20.90 -9.34 -6.41
C MET A 113 -21.27 -9.91 -5.04
N HIS A 114 -21.23 -9.09 -3.98
CA HIS A 114 -21.51 -9.51 -2.60
C HIS A 114 -20.73 -10.78 -2.20
N CYS A 115 -19.42 -10.79 -2.49
CA CYS A 115 -18.49 -11.89 -2.24
C CYS A 115 -18.74 -12.57 -0.89
N VAL A 116 -18.71 -13.89 -0.87
CA VAL A 116 -18.76 -14.72 0.34
C VAL A 116 -17.61 -14.36 1.26
N ASP A 117 -16.40 -14.28 0.72
CA ASP A 117 -15.22 -13.76 1.40
C ASP A 117 -14.78 -12.40 0.80
N PRO A 118 -15.32 -11.27 1.29
CA PRO A 118 -15.16 -9.98 0.65
C PRO A 118 -13.82 -9.31 0.93
N ASN A 119 -12.95 -9.25 -0.10
CA ASN A 119 -11.72 -8.45 -0.09
C ASN A 119 -11.91 -7.01 0.37
N CYS A 120 -13.03 -6.36 0.01
CA CYS A 120 -13.29 -4.97 0.37
C CYS A 120 -13.54 -4.76 1.87
N VAL A 121 -14.08 -5.77 2.57
CA VAL A 121 -14.22 -5.78 4.04
C VAL A 121 -12.86 -6.03 4.67
N SER A 122 -12.13 -7.03 4.16
CA SER A 122 -10.79 -7.38 4.61
C SER A 122 -9.85 -6.17 4.67
N VAL A 123 -9.78 -5.38 3.60
CA VAL A 123 -8.88 -4.22 3.54
C VAL A 123 -9.39 -2.98 4.27
N CYS A 124 -10.66 -2.91 4.68
CA CYS A 124 -11.23 -1.71 5.30
C CYS A 124 -10.68 -1.52 6.74
N PRO A 125 -9.93 -0.45 7.05
CA PRO A 125 -9.24 -0.36 8.33
C PRO A 125 -10.14 0.05 9.52
N VAL A 126 -11.22 0.76 9.22
CA VAL A 126 -12.16 1.34 10.21
C VAL A 126 -13.51 0.61 10.23
N SER A 127 -13.57 -0.59 9.68
CA SER A 127 -14.78 -1.42 9.60
C SER A 127 -15.99 -0.70 8.98
N ALA A 128 -15.77 0.25 8.08
CA ALA A 128 -16.84 0.95 7.35
C ALA A 128 -17.55 0.03 6.32
N LEU A 129 -16.90 -1.07 5.91
CA LEU A 129 -17.52 -2.14 5.14
C LEU A 129 -17.67 -3.36 6.04
N LYS A 130 -18.87 -3.93 6.13
CA LYS A 130 -19.15 -5.11 6.96
C LYS A 130 -20.02 -6.11 6.22
N LYS A 131 -19.72 -7.40 6.38
CA LYS A 131 -20.57 -8.50 5.93
C LYS A 131 -21.64 -8.74 6.99
N ASP A 132 -22.91 -8.64 6.63
CA ASP A 132 -24.00 -9.00 7.54
C ASP A 132 -24.01 -10.51 7.77
N PRO A 133 -24.00 -10.98 9.05
CA PRO A 133 -23.87 -12.40 9.36
C PRO A 133 -25.13 -13.22 9.08
N LYS A 134 -26.28 -12.59 8.79
CA LYS A 134 -27.56 -13.28 8.52
C LYS A 134 -27.89 -13.30 7.03
N THR A 135 -27.90 -12.13 6.42
CA THR A 135 -28.27 -11.91 5.01
C THR A 135 -27.07 -12.02 4.08
N GLY A 136 -25.84 -11.92 4.59
CA GLY A 136 -24.63 -11.87 3.77
C GLY A 136 -24.50 -10.57 2.95
N ILE A 137 -25.35 -9.57 3.13
CA ILE A 137 -25.20 -8.29 2.44
C ILE A 137 -23.91 -7.62 2.92
N VAL A 138 -23.11 -7.10 1.99
CA VAL A 138 -21.93 -6.30 2.36
C VAL A 138 -22.42 -4.87 2.48
N HIS A 139 -22.52 -4.36 3.69
CA HIS A 139 -22.98 -3.00 3.98
C HIS A 139 -21.84 -1.99 3.97
N TYR A 140 -22.18 -0.75 3.66
CA TYR A 140 -21.28 0.39 3.72
C TYR A 140 -21.81 1.46 4.67
N ASP A 141 -20.97 1.86 5.63
CA ASP A 141 -21.23 2.96 6.55
C ASP A 141 -20.37 4.18 6.17
N LYS A 142 -21.03 5.19 5.62
CA LYS A 142 -20.38 6.44 5.23
C LYS A 142 -19.90 7.22 6.45
N ASP A 143 -20.54 7.12 7.59
CA ASP A 143 -20.29 8.01 8.74
C ASP A 143 -18.92 7.71 9.38
N VAL A 144 -18.45 6.46 9.27
CA VAL A 144 -17.13 6.02 9.75
C VAL A 144 -16.07 5.98 8.64
N CYS A 145 -16.49 5.89 7.37
CA CYS A 145 -15.57 5.76 6.24
C CYS A 145 -14.61 6.96 6.10
N THR A 146 -13.32 6.69 5.95
CA THR A 146 -12.28 7.70 5.70
C THR A 146 -12.10 8.06 4.22
N GLY A 147 -12.76 7.35 3.30
CA GLY A 147 -12.55 7.56 1.87
C GLY A 147 -11.12 7.20 1.40
N CYS A 148 -10.47 6.22 2.04
CA CYS A 148 -9.12 5.78 1.68
C CYS A 148 -9.05 4.98 0.35
N ARG A 149 -10.20 4.52 -0.17
CA ARG A 149 -10.37 3.86 -1.49
C ARG A 149 -9.59 2.55 -1.71
N TYR A 150 -8.92 2.00 -0.70
CA TYR A 150 -8.26 0.68 -0.80
C TYR A 150 -9.21 -0.48 -1.14
N CYS A 151 -10.49 -0.36 -0.78
CA CYS A 151 -11.52 -1.30 -1.22
C CYS A 151 -11.70 -1.33 -2.75
N MET A 152 -11.45 -0.23 -3.46
CA MET A 152 -11.49 -0.15 -4.92
C MET A 152 -10.32 -0.91 -5.54
N VAL A 153 -9.15 -0.86 -4.91
CA VAL A 153 -8.00 -1.68 -5.33
C VAL A 153 -8.28 -3.15 -5.10
N ALA A 154 -8.70 -3.52 -3.89
CA ALA A 154 -8.83 -4.91 -3.48
C ALA A 154 -10.00 -5.66 -4.13
N CYS A 155 -11.05 -4.96 -4.54
CA CYS A 155 -12.20 -5.62 -5.17
C CYS A 155 -11.86 -6.03 -6.62
N PRO A 156 -11.95 -7.32 -6.95
CA PRO A 156 -11.64 -7.78 -8.30
C PRO A 156 -12.69 -7.33 -9.32
N TYR A 157 -13.89 -6.92 -8.89
CA TYR A 157 -14.97 -6.52 -9.78
C TYR A 157 -15.03 -5.01 -10.03
N ASN A 158 -13.99 -4.26 -9.64
CA ASN A 158 -13.93 -2.80 -9.73
C ASN A 158 -15.09 -2.06 -9.04
N VAL A 159 -15.50 -2.55 -7.86
CA VAL A 159 -16.52 -1.96 -6.97
C VAL A 159 -15.92 -1.75 -5.58
N PRO A 160 -16.26 -0.74 -4.76
CA PRO A 160 -17.13 0.42 -5.00
C PRO A 160 -16.50 1.48 -5.93
N LYS A 161 -17.20 2.59 -6.14
CA LYS A 161 -16.68 3.82 -6.77
C LYS A 161 -16.74 5.00 -5.80
N TYR A 162 -15.75 5.89 -5.86
CA TYR A 162 -15.66 7.07 -5.00
C TYR A 162 -16.04 8.35 -5.75
N ASP A 163 -16.79 9.24 -5.10
CA ASP A 163 -17.13 10.57 -5.64
C ASP A 163 -15.98 11.57 -5.44
N TYR A 164 -15.12 11.71 -6.47
CA TYR A 164 -13.92 12.56 -6.42
C TYR A 164 -14.22 14.06 -6.49
N ASN A 165 -15.32 14.44 -7.13
CA ASN A 165 -15.64 15.85 -7.42
C ASN A 165 -16.49 16.49 -6.33
N ASN A 166 -16.78 15.74 -5.27
CA ASN A 166 -17.51 16.19 -4.10
C ASN A 166 -16.56 16.30 -2.91
N PRO A 167 -16.44 17.48 -2.25
CA PRO A 167 -15.62 17.64 -1.05
C PRO A 167 -16.09 16.75 0.11
N PHE A 168 -17.36 16.32 0.12
CA PHE A 168 -17.93 15.36 1.06
C PHE A 168 -18.17 13.97 0.43
N GLY A 169 -17.42 13.66 -0.63
CA GLY A 169 -17.56 12.44 -1.42
C GLY A 169 -17.59 11.16 -0.58
N ALA A 170 -18.35 10.19 -1.08
CA ALA A 170 -18.51 8.89 -0.45
C ALA A 170 -18.24 7.76 -1.44
N LEU A 171 -18.05 6.55 -0.90
CA LEU A 171 -18.09 5.33 -1.71
C LEU A 171 -19.54 4.98 -2.03
N HIS A 172 -19.76 4.47 -3.23
CA HIS A 172 -21.04 3.97 -3.70
C HIS A 172 -20.91 2.56 -4.25
N LYS A 173 -21.86 1.71 -3.88
CA LYS A 173 -21.99 0.33 -4.36
C LYS A 173 -23.43 -0.15 -4.21
N CYS A 174 -23.78 -1.20 -4.95
CA CYS A 174 -25.01 -1.94 -4.71
C CYS A 174 -25.00 -2.57 -3.31
N GLU A 175 -26.07 -2.38 -2.54
CA GLU A 175 -26.34 -3.03 -1.24
C GLU A 175 -27.66 -3.82 -1.29
N LEU A 176 -28.01 -4.35 -2.48
CA LEU A 176 -29.30 -5.00 -2.75
C LEU A 176 -30.52 -4.12 -2.41
N CYS A 177 -30.36 -2.80 -2.51
CA CYS A 177 -31.34 -1.80 -2.06
C CYS A 177 -31.70 -1.88 -0.56
N ASN A 178 -30.80 -2.42 0.28
CA ASN A 178 -30.99 -2.51 1.73
C ASN A 178 -30.00 -1.66 2.53
N GLN A 179 -29.42 -0.63 1.91
CA GLN A 179 -28.65 0.37 2.64
C GLN A 179 -29.56 1.21 3.56
N LYS A 180 -28.95 1.80 4.59
CA LYS A 180 -29.60 2.71 5.55
C LYS A 180 -30.34 3.84 4.83
N GLY A 181 -31.61 4.05 5.20
CA GLY A 181 -32.51 5.03 4.59
C GLY A 181 -33.30 4.53 3.38
N VAL A 182 -32.94 3.38 2.80
CA VAL A 182 -33.71 2.74 1.72
C VAL A 182 -34.42 1.49 2.23
N GLU A 183 -33.69 0.53 2.81
CA GLU A 183 -34.21 -0.67 3.51
C GLU A 183 -35.37 -1.38 2.77
N ARG A 184 -35.27 -1.57 1.44
CA ARG A 184 -36.39 -2.14 0.68
C ARG A 184 -36.71 -3.56 1.10
N LEU A 185 -35.70 -4.38 1.38
CA LEU A 185 -35.89 -5.78 1.76
C LEU A 185 -36.59 -5.87 3.12
N ASP A 186 -36.18 -5.02 4.06
CA ASP A 186 -36.78 -4.97 5.41
C ASP A 186 -38.24 -4.52 5.36
N LYS A 187 -38.63 -3.75 4.33
CA LYS A 187 -40.02 -3.31 4.05
C LYS A 187 -40.82 -4.32 3.20
N GLY A 188 -40.29 -5.52 2.94
CA GLY A 188 -40.92 -6.56 2.14
C GLY A 188 -40.86 -6.34 0.62
N GLY A 189 -40.09 -5.36 0.16
CA GLY A 189 -39.83 -5.10 -1.26
C GLY A 189 -38.66 -5.92 -1.82
N LEU A 190 -38.46 -5.84 -3.13
CA LEU A 190 -37.33 -6.44 -3.84
C LEU A 190 -36.26 -5.39 -4.19
N PRO A 191 -35.01 -5.82 -4.50
CA PRO A 191 -34.05 -4.94 -5.15
C PRO A 191 -34.66 -4.39 -6.44
N GLY A 192 -34.60 -3.07 -6.65
CA GLY A 192 -35.33 -2.44 -7.77
C GLY A 192 -34.93 -2.96 -9.15
N CYS A 193 -33.67 -3.36 -9.32
CA CYS A 193 -33.17 -3.95 -10.57
C CYS A 193 -33.82 -5.31 -10.90
N VAL A 194 -34.27 -6.06 -9.88
CA VAL A 194 -34.95 -7.35 -10.01
C VAL A 194 -36.43 -7.13 -10.27
N GLU A 195 -37.06 -6.25 -9.50
CA GLU A 195 -38.47 -5.88 -9.63
C GLU A 195 -38.82 -5.43 -11.06
N VAL A 196 -37.98 -4.59 -11.65
CA VAL A 196 -38.23 -3.96 -12.96
C VAL A 196 -37.81 -4.82 -14.15
N CYS A 197 -37.05 -5.91 -13.95
CA CYS A 197 -36.51 -6.67 -15.08
C CYS A 197 -37.65 -7.33 -15.88
N PRO A 198 -37.89 -6.94 -17.14
CA PRO A 198 -39.02 -7.48 -17.90
C PRO A 198 -38.75 -8.91 -18.37
N ALA A 199 -37.49 -9.21 -18.70
CA ALA A 199 -37.09 -10.51 -19.25
C ALA A 199 -36.83 -11.59 -18.19
N GLY A 200 -36.88 -11.27 -16.90
CA GLY A 200 -36.45 -12.19 -15.83
C GLY A 200 -34.95 -12.55 -15.88
N ALA A 201 -34.14 -11.75 -16.58
CA ALA A 201 -32.70 -11.96 -16.72
C ALA A 201 -31.92 -11.76 -15.41
N VAL A 202 -32.52 -11.12 -14.41
CA VAL A 202 -31.98 -11.07 -13.05
C VAL A 202 -33.07 -11.43 -12.05
N ILE A 203 -32.77 -12.40 -11.19
CA ILE A 203 -33.67 -12.86 -10.13
C ILE A 203 -32.99 -12.80 -8.77
N PHE A 204 -33.78 -12.75 -7.71
CA PHE A 204 -33.38 -12.62 -6.31
C PHE A 204 -33.82 -13.82 -5.48
N GLY A 205 -33.01 -14.21 -4.50
CA GLY A 205 -33.26 -15.35 -3.63
C GLY A 205 -32.07 -15.65 -2.74
N THR A 206 -32.11 -16.79 -2.05
CA THR A 206 -30.93 -17.28 -1.31
C THR A 206 -29.87 -17.80 -2.28
N ARG A 207 -28.60 -17.71 -1.90
CA ARG A 207 -27.47 -18.17 -2.73
C ARG A 207 -27.63 -19.64 -3.12
N GLU A 208 -28.10 -20.49 -2.21
CA GLU A 208 -28.30 -21.91 -2.42
C GLU A 208 -29.39 -22.19 -3.46
N GLU A 209 -30.55 -21.53 -3.32
CA GLU A 209 -31.66 -21.63 -4.28
C GLU A 209 -31.22 -21.15 -5.68
N LEU A 210 -30.52 -20.02 -5.75
CA LEU A 210 -30.03 -19.43 -7.00
C LEU A 210 -28.95 -20.31 -7.66
N MET A 211 -28.07 -20.91 -6.87
CA MET A 211 -27.06 -21.84 -7.38
C MET A 211 -27.69 -23.12 -7.93
N ALA A 212 -28.69 -23.67 -7.24
CA ALA A 212 -29.42 -24.84 -7.71
C ALA A 212 -30.14 -24.56 -9.03
N GLU A 213 -30.81 -23.40 -9.14
CA GLU A 213 -31.44 -22.96 -10.38
C GLU A 213 -30.42 -22.77 -11.52
N ALA A 214 -29.27 -22.15 -11.24
CA ALA A 214 -28.24 -21.94 -12.24
C ALA A 214 -27.67 -23.26 -12.78
N LYS A 215 -27.37 -24.21 -11.88
CA LYS A 215 -26.90 -25.55 -12.24
C LYS A 215 -27.95 -26.34 -13.02
N LYS A 216 -29.23 -26.19 -12.67
CA LYS A 216 -30.34 -26.76 -13.43
C LYS A 216 -30.34 -26.22 -14.87
N ARG A 217 -30.26 -24.90 -15.07
CA ARG A 217 -30.21 -24.29 -16.43
C ARG A 217 -29.03 -24.79 -17.25
N LEU A 218 -27.84 -24.89 -16.65
CA LEU A 218 -26.64 -25.41 -17.30
C LEU A 218 -26.76 -26.89 -17.71
N ALA A 219 -27.54 -27.68 -16.97
CA ALA A 219 -27.74 -29.10 -17.25
C ALA A 219 -28.84 -29.37 -18.30
N LEU A 220 -29.66 -28.37 -18.65
CA LEU A 220 -30.70 -28.53 -19.65
C LEU A 220 -30.11 -28.68 -21.06
N LYS A 221 -30.79 -29.46 -21.91
CA LYS A 221 -30.38 -29.68 -23.30
C LYS A 221 -30.64 -28.41 -24.13
N PRO A 222 -29.64 -27.83 -24.81
CA PRO A 222 -29.86 -26.71 -25.72
C PRO A 222 -30.93 -27.02 -26.76
N GLY A 223 -31.82 -26.06 -27.01
CA GLY A 223 -32.95 -26.20 -27.94
C GLY A 223 -34.22 -26.82 -27.34
N SER A 224 -34.16 -27.41 -26.14
CA SER A 224 -35.36 -27.82 -25.40
C SER A 224 -36.10 -26.62 -24.82
N GLU A 225 -37.38 -26.76 -24.47
CA GLU A 225 -38.13 -25.70 -23.79
C GLU A 225 -38.06 -25.86 -22.27
N TYR A 226 -37.99 -24.74 -21.56
CA TYR A 226 -38.06 -24.72 -20.11
C TYR A 226 -38.82 -23.50 -19.58
N HIS A 227 -39.45 -23.67 -18.43
CA HIS A 227 -40.03 -22.55 -17.68
C HIS A 227 -38.99 -21.98 -16.73
N TYR A 228 -38.81 -20.66 -16.79
CA TYR A 228 -37.91 -19.92 -15.90
C TYR A 228 -38.67 -18.85 -15.12
N PRO A 229 -38.29 -18.58 -13.87
CA PRO A 229 -38.96 -17.58 -13.04
C PRO A 229 -38.52 -16.15 -13.37
N ARG A 230 -39.43 -15.20 -13.14
CA ARG A 230 -39.15 -13.77 -13.08
C ARG A 230 -39.20 -13.29 -11.63
N GLN A 231 -38.35 -12.31 -11.32
CA GLN A 231 -38.12 -11.70 -10.01
C GLN A 231 -37.56 -12.65 -8.94
N THR A 232 -38.26 -13.71 -8.56
CA THR A 232 -37.83 -14.67 -7.54
C THR A 232 -38.26 -16.08 -7.92
N LEU A 233 -37.63 -17.10 -7.33
CA LEU A 233 -38.02 -18.50 -7.52
C LEU A 233 -39.41 -18.83 -6.95
N LYS A 234 -40.02 -17.92 -6.16
CA LYS A 234 -41.27 -18.13 -5.42
C LYS A 234 -42.44 -17.29 -5.97
N SER A 235 -42.21 -16.45 -6.98
CA SER A 235 -43.24 -15.52 -7.50
C SER A 235 -44.39 -16.22 -8.24
N GLY A 236 -44.17 -17.44 -8.75
CA GLY A 236 -45.09 -18.11 -9.68
C GLY A 236 -45.13 -17.49 -11.08
N ASP A 237 -44.52 -16.31 -11.27
CA ASP A 237 -44.37 -15.62 -12.55
C ASP A 237 -43.26 -16.32 -13.35
N THR A 238 -43.66 -17.13 -14.34
CA THR A 238 -42.74 -17.93 -15.15
C THR A 238 -42.99 -17.72 -16.64
N TYR A 239 -41.92 -17.82 -17.42
CA TYR A 239 -41.93 -17.65 -18.86
C TYR A 239 -41.35 -18.90 -19.53
N LEU A 240 -41.91 -19.25 -20.68
CA LEU A 240 -41.37 -20.33 -21.52
C LEU A 240 -40.21 -19.78 -22.35
N HIS A 241 -39.08 -20.50 -22.37
CA HIS A 241 -37.91 -20.14 -23.17
C HIS A 241 -37.27 -21.38 -23.79
N THR A 242 -36.69 -21.21 -24.97
CA THR A 242 -35.82 -22.22 -25.57
C THR A 242 -34.45 -22.14 -24.88
N VAL A 243 -33.98 -23.26 -24.33
CA VAL A 243 -32.69 -23.35 -23.64
C VAL A 243 -31.57 -22.92 -24.60
N PRO A 244 -30.81 -21.86 -24.27
CA PRO A 244 -29.72 -21.40 -25.09
C PRO A 244 -28.50 -22.33 -24.94
N LYS A 245 -27.50 -22.15 -25.82
CA LYS A 245 -26.19 -22.76 -25.61
C LYS A 245 -25.43 -21.93 -24.57
N TYR A 246 -25.44 -22.36 -23.32
CA TYR A 246 -24.63 -21.75 -22.28
C TYR A 246 -23.13 -22.05 -22.46
N TYR A 247 -22.28 -21.09 -22.10
CA TYR A 247 -20.89 -21.37 -21.78
C TYR A 247 -20.86 -22.23 -20.51
N PRO A 248 -20.12 -23.37 -20.47
CA PRO A 248 -20.24 -24.39 -19.42
C PRO A 248 -19.51 -23.99 -18.13
N HIS A 249 -19.85 -22.82 -17.58
CA HIS A 249 -19.24 -22.26 -16.38
C HIS A 249 -20.24 -21.36 -15.63
N LEU A 250 -20.38 -21.57 -14.32
CA LEU A 250 -21.16 -20.72 -13.42
C LEU A 250 -20.23 -19.73 -12.72
N TYR A 251 -20.18 -18.51 -13.22
CA TYR A 251 -19.28 -17.50 -12.67
C TYR A 251 -19.81 -16.98 -11.32
N GLY A 252 -18.94 -16.91 -10.32
CA GLY A 252 -19.24 -16.57 -8.94
C GLY A 252 -19.41 -17.76 -8.00
N GLU A 253 -19.34 -19.00 -8.50
CA GLU A 253 -19.41 -20.19 -7.65
C GLU A 253 -18.19 -20.25 -6.71
N LYS A 254 -16.99 -20.01 -7.27
CA LYS A 254 -15.71 -20.13 -6.57
C LYS A 254 -14.80 -18.91 -6.72
N GLU A 255 -14.99 -18.13 -7.77
CA GLU A 255 -14.10 -17.04 -8.18
C GLU A 255 -13.88 -16.05 -7.02
N GLY A 256 -12.62 -15.87 -6.62
CA GLY A 256 -12.23 -14.91 -5.60
C GLY A 256 -12.82 -15.19 -4.21
N GLY A 257 -13.02 -16.46 -3.84
CA GLY A 257 -13.64 -16.86 -2.59
C GLY A 257 -15.16 -17.07 -2.67
N GLY A 258 -15.73 -17.03 -3.89
CA GLY A 258 -17.15 -17.20 -4.16
C GLY A 258 -17.97 -15.94 -3.93
N THR A 259 -19.15 -15.88 -4.55
CA THR A 259 -20.03 -14.69 -4.55
C THR A 259 -21.48 -15.04 -4.23
N GLN A 260 -22.26 -14.02 -3.84
CA GLN A 260 -23.72 -14.14 -3.72
C GLN A 260 -24.43 -13.71 -5.01
N VAL A 261 -23.75 -13.00 -5.90
CA VAL A 261 -24.25 -12.74 -7.26
C VAL A 261 -23.62 -13.74 -8.21
N LEU A 262 -24.43 -14.60 -8.80
CA LEU A 262 -24.03 -15.63 -9.76
C LEU A 262 -24.36 -15.17 -11.18
N VAL A 263 -23.53 -15.60 -12.15
CA VAL A 263 -23.66 -15.17 -13.54
C VAL A 263 -23.60 -16.37 -14.48
N LEU A 264 -24.65 -16.53 -15.29
CA LEU A 264 -24.68 -17.42 -16.45
C LEU A 264 -24.42 -16.62 -17.72
N THR A 265 -23.67 -17.22 -18.64
CA THR A 265 -23.22 -16.57 -19.87
C THR A 265 -23.43 -17.48 -21.08
N GLY A 266 -23.72 -16.89 -22.24
CA GLY A 266 -23.75 -17.61 -23.52
C GLY A 266 -22.40 -17.67 -24.25
N VAL A 267 -21.49 -16.76 -23.90
CA VAL A 267 -20.11 -16.68 -24.43
C VAL A 267 -19.11 -16.74 -23.27
N PRO A 268 -17.82 -17.02 -23.51
CA PRO A 268 -16.80 -17.00 -22.44
C PRO A 268 -16.87 -15.73 -21.58
N TYR A 269 -16.83 -15.88 -20.26
CA TYR A 269 -17.00 -14.75 -19.34
C TYR A 269 -15.87 -13.71 -19.46
N GLU A 270 -14.70 -14.13 -19.93
CA GLU A 270 -13.55 -13.27 -20.21
C GLU A 270 -13.88 -12.24 -21.29
N ASN A 271 -14.66 -12.63 -22.30
CA ASN A 271 -15.15 -11.71 -23.35
C ASN A 271 -16.07 -10.63 -22.78
N LEU A 272 -16.72 -10.92 -21.65
CA LEU A 272 -17.64 -10.01 -20.96
C LEU A 272 -16.93 -9.18 -19.89
N ASP A 273 -15.61 -9.04 -19.91
CA ASP A 273 -14.80 -8.32 -18.91
C ASP A 273 -14.99 -8.83 -17.47
N LEU A 274 -15.33 -10.11 -17.28
CA LEU A 274 -15.31 -10.74 -15.97
C LEU A 274 -13.90 -11.31 -15.73
N PRO A 275 -13.22 -10.94 -14.63
CA PRO A 275 -11.83 -11.36 -14.43
C PRO A 275 -11.73 -12.84 -14.13
N LYS A 276 -10.68 -13.49 -14.65
CA LYS A 276 -10.28 -14.83 -14.19
C LYS A 276 -9.65 -14.71 -12.81
N LEU A 277 -10.22 -15.40 -11.82
CA LEU A 277 -9.80 -15.33 -10.41
C LEU A 277 -9.52 -16.74 -9.88
N ASP A 278 -8.56 -16.83 -8.97
CA ASP A 278 -8.36 -18.05 -8.17
C ASP A 278 -9.56 -18.31 -7.24
N ASP A 279 -9.74 -19.56 -6.84
CA ASP A 279 -10.71 -19.95 -5.81
C ASP A 279 -10.42 -19.25 -4.47
N LEU A 280 -9.14 -19.07 -4.12
CA LEU A 280 -8.74 -18.41 -2.88
C LEU A 280 -8.74 -16.88 -3.05
N SER A 281 -9.52 -16.19 -2.22
CA SER A 281 -9.60 -14.74 -2.23
C SER A 281 -8.26 -14.09 -1.86
N THR A 282 -7.95 -12.96 -2.49
CA THR A 282 -6.72 -12.22 -2.17
C THR A 282 -6.76 -11.60 -0.77
N GLY A 283 -7.95 -11.31 -0.25
CA GLY A 283 -8.19 -10.93 1.14
C GLY A 283 -7.78 -12.04 2.10
N ALA A 284 -8.26 -13.27 1.91
CA ALA A 284 -7.88 -14.42 2.74
C ALA A 284 -6.37 -14.70 2.69
N ARG A 285 -5.73 -14.58 1.50
CA ARG A 285 -4.26 -14.69 1.38
C ARG A 285 -3.54 -13.65 2.25
N SER A 286 -3.96 -12.39 2.14
CA SER A 286 -3.34 -11.27 2.85
C SER A 286 -3.55 -11.38 4.38
N GLU A 287 -4.78 -11.68 4.80
CA GLU A 287 -5.13 -11.95 6.20
C GLU A 287 -4.36 -13.12 6.77
N ASN A 288 -4.19 -14.21 6.02
CA ASN A 288 -3.46 -15.38 6.52
C ASN A 288 -1.99 -15.04 6.81
N ILE A 289 -1.34 -14.26 5.95
CA ILE A 289 0.04 -13.81 6.19
C ILE A 289 0.11 -12.96 7.46
N GLN A 290 -0.78 -11.97 7.57
CA GLN A 290 -0.87 -11.09 8.73
C GLN A 290 -1.12 -11.88 10.03
N HIS A 291 -2.12 -12.75 10.04
CA HIS A 291 -2.49 -13.54 11.21
C HIS A 291 -1.51 -14.66 11.51
N THR A 292 -0.75 -15.18 10.54
CA THR A 292 0.32 -16.15 10.80
C THR A 292 1.50 -15.49 11.48
N LEU A 293 1.93 -14.32 10.99
CA LEU A 293 3.07 -13.60 11.53
C LEU A 293 2.75 -12.92 12.88
N TYR A 294 1.53 -12.41 13.05
CA TYR A 294 1.16 -11.58 14.19
C TYR A 294 0.08 -12.20 15.09
N LYS A 295 -0.14 -13.52 15.01
CA LYS A 295 -1.15 -14.22 15.83
C LYS A 295 -0.97 -13.90 17.32
N GLY A 296 -1.97 -13.24 17.90
CA GLY A 296 -1.95 -12.85 19.32
C GLY A 296 -0.76 -11.98 19.72
N MET A 297 -0.09 -11.30 18.75
CA MET A 297 1.14 -10.53 18.95
C MET A 297 2.31 -11.33 19.55
N MET A 298 2.26 -12.66 19.58
CA MET A 298 3.25 -13.50 20.27
C MET A 298 4.65 -13.36 19.67
N LEU A 299 4.77 -13.44 18.34
CA LEU A 299 6.05 -13.30 17.65
C LEU A 299 6.62 -11.87 17.81
N PRO A 300 5.87 -10.78 17.53
CA PRO A 300 6.34 -9.42 17.80
C PRO A 300 6.81 -9.20 19.24
N LEU A 301 6.07 -9.71 20.23
CA LEU A 301 6.45 -9.56 21.65
C LEU A 301 7.72 -10.35 21.98
N ALA A 302 7.89 -11.56 21.45
CA ALA A 302 9.10 -12.35 21.62
C ALA A 302 10.32 -11.67 20.97
N VAL A 303 10.16 -11.14 19.75
CA VAL A 303 11.21 -10.39 19.04
C VAL A 303 11.54 -9.10 19.80
N LEU A 304 10.54 -8.36 20.30
CA LEU A 304 10.75 -7.17 21.11
C LEU A 304 11.55 -7.48 22.38
N ALA A 305 11.20 -8.56 23.09
CA ALA A 305 11.93 -8.99 24.28
C ALA A 305 13.40 -9.32 23.94
N GLY A 306 13.63 -10.09 22.87
CA GLY A 306 14.98 -10.41 22.40
C GLY A 306 15.79 -9.18 21.99
N LEU A 307 15.21 -8.28 21.20
CA LEU A 307 15.82 -7.01 20.80
C LEU A 307 16.11 -6.13 22.01
N THR A 308 15.20 -6.04 22.97
CA THR A 308 15.37 -5.24 24.20
C THR A 308 16.58 -5.72 25.00
N VAL A 309 16.74 -7.04 25.18
CA VAL A 309 17.90 -7.62 25.88
C VAL A 309 19.19 -7.33 25.11
N LEU A 310 19.16 -7.52 23.79
CA LEU A 310 20.34 -7.34 22.93
C LEU A 310 20.79 -5.88 22.87
N VAL A 311 19.87 -4.95 22.64
CA VAL A 311 20.12 -3.50 22.65
C VAL A 311 20.64 -3.09 24.02
N ARG A 312 20.00 -3.50 25.13
CA ARG A 312 20.46 -3.15 26.49
C ARG A 312 21.89 -3.62 26.76
N ARG A 313 22.25 -4.83 26.31
CA ARG A 313 23.61 -5.37 26.43
C ARG A 313 24.62 -4.56 25.60
N ASN A 314 24.26 -4.23 24.37
CA ASN A 314 25.15 -3.49 23.47
C ASN A 314 25.32 -2.03 23.92
N THR A 315 24.26 -1.35 24.36
CA THR A 315 24.32 0.03 24.88
C THR A 315 25.20 0.16 26.12
N LYS A 316 25.14 -0.81 27.06
CA LYS A 316 26.05 -0.82 28.23
C LYS A 316 27.53 -0.90 27.84
N THR A 317 27.85 -1.54 26.72
CA THR A 317 29.23 -1.67 26.22
C THR A 317 29.70 -0.39 25.53
N THR A 318 28.78 0.36 24.91
CA THR A 318 29.08 1.63 24.22
C THR A 318 29.39 2.75 25.20
N ILE A 319 28.65 2.86 26.31
CA ILE A 319 28.83 3.90 27.35
C ILE A 319 30.23 3.81 27.98
N THR A 320 30.76 2.61 28.21
CA THR A 320 32.14 2.41 28.72
C THR A 320 33.24 2.87 27.75
N THR A 321 32.93 3.03 26.46
CA THR A 321 33.83 3.60 25.44
C THR A 321 33.60 5.10 25.19
N GLU A 322 32.43 5.64 25.54
CA GLU A 322 32.13 7.08 25.40
C GLU A 322 32.90 7.94 26.40
N GLU A 323 33.13 7.45 27.62
CA GLU A 323 34.01 8.12 28.61
C GLU A 323 35.45 8.27 28.11
N THR A 324 35.88 7.50 27.11
CA THR A 324 37.24 7.54 26.57
C THR A 324 37.40 8.32 25.25
N ILE A 325 36.31 8.68 24.55
CA ILE A 325 36.40 9.23 23.16
C ILE A 325 35.65 10.58 22.98
N MET A 326 34.65 10.92 23.77
CA MET A 326 33.82 12.13 23.52
C MET A 326 34.01 13.24 24.56
N SER A 327 35.06 14.05 24.37
CA SER A 327 35.20 15.37 25.00
C SER A 327 34.60 16.52 24.16
N HIS A 328 33.68 16.24 23.23
CA HIS A 328 33.15 17.27 22.32
C HIS A 328 31.63 17.23 22.20
N ASP A 329 30.98 18.20 22.86
CA ASP A 329 29.56 18.50 22.70
C ASP A 329 29.28 18.90 21.24
N PRO A 330 28.39 18.19 20.52
CA PRO A 330 27.91 18.66 19.23
C PRO A 330 27.25 20.02 19.41
N LYS A 331 27.60 20.98 18.55
CA LYS A 331 27.04 22.34 18.56
C LYS A 331 26.17 22.55 17.32
N PRO A 332 25.12 23.38 17.40
CA PRO A 332 24.36 23.76 16.23
C PRO A 332 25.27 24.37 15.15
N LEU A 333 25.00 24.07 13.87
CA LEU A 333 25.83 24.55 12.76
C LEU A 333 25.86 26.10 12.69
N GLY A 334 24.80 26.77 13.17
CA GLY A 334 24.66 28.23 13.15
C GLY A 334 24.46 28.80 11.74
N GLY A 335 24.49 30.13 11.66
CA GLY A 335 24.30 30.89 10.41
C GLY A 335 22.86 31.35 10.13
N LYS A 336 22.66 32.05 9.01
CA LYS A 336 21.36 32.64 8.63
C LYS A 336 20.34 31.55 8.32
N ILE A 337 19.21 31.53 9.04
CA ILE A 337 18.11 30.55 8.84
C ILE A 337 17.62 30.59 7.38
N ILE A 338 17.35 31.79 6.86
CA ILE A 338 17.03 32.01 5.44
C ILE A 338 18.32 31.89 4.62
N SER A 339 18.49 30.75 3.95
CA SER A 339 19.60 30.47 3.04
C SER A 339 19.12 30.39 1.59
N LYS A 340 20.06 30.34 0.64
CA LYS A 340 19.75 30.20 -0.79
C LYS A 340 18.82 29.00 -1.07
N PRO A 341 19.04 27.78 -0.52
CA PRO A 341 18.09 26.69 -0.69
C PRO A 341 16.69 27.03 -0.17
N VAL A 342 16.59 27.63 1.03
CA VAL A 342 15.28 28.01 1.61
C VAL A 342 14.56 29.05 0.76
N MET A 343 15.27 29.99 0.14
CA MET A 343 14.66 30.97 -0.79
C MET A 343 14.23 30.34 -2.12
N ILE A 344 14.92 29.29 -2.58
CA ILE A 344 14.57 28.57 -3.81
C ILE A 344 13.34 27.67 -3.58
N PHE A 345 13.31 26.95 -2.45
CA PHE A 345 12.24 26.01 -2.14
C PHE A 345 11.01 26.67 -1.49
N GLY A 346 11.17 27.84 -0.84
CA GLY A 346 10.08 28.57 -0.18
C GLY A 346 8.84 28.82 -1.05
N PRO A 347 8.98 29.31 -2.30
CA PRO A 347 7.84 29.48 -3.20
C PRO A 347 7.10 28.18 -3.51
N LEU A 348 7.82 27.05 -3.66
CA LEU A 348 7.20 25.73 -3.90
C LEU A 348 6.35 25.28 -2.70
N ILE A 349 6.80 25.59 -1.48
CA ILE A 349 6.03 25.32 -0.25
C ILE A 349 4.73 26.13 -0.27
N VAL A 350 4.77 27.42 -0.63
CA VAL A 350 3.56 28.25 -0.69
C VAL A 350 2.57 27.71 -1.71
N ILE A 351 3.03 27.34 -2.91
CA ILE A 351 2.17 26.73 -3.94
C ILE A 351 1.55 25.43 -3.44
N CYS A 352 2.35 24.56 -2.82
CA CYS A 352 1.87 23.31 -2.24
C CYS A 352 0.77 23.55 -1.20
N MET A 353 0.95 24.50 -0.28
CA MET A 353 -0.08 24.84 0.71
C MET A 353 -1.38 25.34 0.07
N LEU A 354 -1.30 26.17 -0.98
CA LEU A 354 -2.48 26.65 -1.71
C LEU A 354 -3.23 25.50 -2.40
N LEU A 355 -2.51 24.56 -3.03
CA LEU A 355 -3.10 23.38 -3.67
C LEU A 355 -3.72 22.42 -2.64
N ILE A 356 -3.10 22.24 -1.47
CA ILE A 356 -3.69 21.48 -0.37
C ILE A 356 -5.00 22.11 0.07
N VAL A 357 -5.06 23.44 0.21
CA VAL A 357 -6.31 24.14 0.55
C VAL A 357 -7.36 23.95 -0.54
N LYS A 358 -6.99 24.11 -1.83
CA LYS A 358 -7.89 23.85 -2.97
C LYS A 358 -8.50 22.44 -2.88
N ARG A 359 -7.67 21.43 -2.66
CA ARG A 359 -8.07 20.04 -2.46
C ARG A 359 -9.06 19.87 -1.30
N LEU A 360 -8.79 20.51 -0.15
CA LEU A 360 -9.62 20.34 1.06
C LEU A 360 -10.99 21.01 0.91
N VAL A 361 -11.10 22.04 0.08
CA VAL A 361 -12.34 22.81 -0.15
C VAL A 361 -13.17 22.25 -1.31
N PHE A 362 -12.53 21.86 -2.41
CA PHE A 362 -13.23 21.46 -3.65
C PHE A 362 -13.23 19.94 -3.91
N GLY A 363 -12.60 19.13 -3.07
CA GLY A 363 -12.51 17.68 -3.22
C GLY A 363 -11.26 17.21 -3.97
N LEU A 364 -11.09 15.89 -4.04
CA LEU A 364 -9.88 15.26 -4.59
C LEU A 364 -9.71 15.48 -6.09
N GLY A 365 -10.79 15.42 -6.86
CA GLY A 365 -10.79 15.64 -8.31
C GLY A 365 -10.42 17.06 -8.72
N SER A 366 -10.40 18.01 -7.78
CA SER A 366 -10.00 19.39 -8.05
C SER A 366 -8.49 19.56 -8.29
N VAL A 367 -7.69 18.60 -7.83
CA VAL A 367 -6.22 18.62 -7.97
C VAL A 367 -5.63 17.33 -8.53
N SER A 368 -6.41 16.26 -8.66
CA SER A 368 -5.90 14.94 -9.05
C SER A 368 -6.71 14.31 -10.16
N ASP A 369 -6.06 13.50 -11.00
CA ASP A 369 -6.70 12.72 -12.07
C ASP A 369 -7.20 11.34 -11.59
N LEU A 370 -7.44 11.22 -10.28
CA LEU A 370 -7.92 9.99 -9.67
C LEU A 370 -9.36 9.72 -10.12
N ASN A 371 -9.65 8.46 -10.39
CA ASN A 371 -10.90 8.10 -11.04
C ASN A 371 -11.44 6.73 -10.56
N GLY A 372 -12.53 6.28 -11.17
CA GLY A 372 -13.21 5.05 -10.79
C GLY A 372 -12.34 3.79 -10.90
N GLY A 373 -11.28 3.80 -11.70
CA GLY A 373 -10.33 2.68 -11.85
C GLY A 373 -9.04 2.86 -11.06
N PHE A 374 -8.50 4.09 -11.04
CA PHE A 374 -7.28 4.45 -10.32
C PHE A 374 -7.63 5.20 -9.02
N PRO A 375 -7.78 4.48 -7.90
CA PRO A 375 -8.14 5.08 -6.62
C PRO A 375 -6.99 5.81 -5.92
N TRP A 376 -5.77 5.58 -6.36
CA TRP A 376 -4.58 6.30 -5.91
C TRP A 376 -3.70 6.63 -7.11
N GLY A 377 -2.75 7.53 -6.88
CA GLY A 377 -1.84 8.03 -7.89
C GLY A 377 -0.45 8.25 -7.32
N VAL A 378 0.21 9.30 -7.79
CA VAL A 378 1.58 9.63 -7.39
C VAL A 378 1.74 9.85 -5.90
N TRP A 379 0.74 10.36 -5.17
CA TRP A 379 0.86 10.59 -3.72
C TRP A 379 1.06 9.29 -2.92
N ILE A 380 0.30 8.24 -3.22
CA ILE A 380 0.51 6.95 -2.55
C ILE A 380 1.74 6.24 -3.11
N ALA A 381 1.91 6.22 -4.43
CA ALA A 381 3.01 5.49 -5.06
C ALA A 381 4.39 6.09 -4.76
N PHE A 382 4.51 7.41 -4.80
CA PHE A 382 5.75 8.14 -4.55
C PHE A 382 5.85 8.64 -3.10
N ASP A 383 4.97 9.53 -2.65
CA ASP A 383 5.14 10.18 -1.33
C ASP A 383 5.05 9.16 -0.17
N LEU A 384 4.17 8.16 -0.29
CA LEU A 384 4.02 7.14 0.75
C LEU A 384 4.93 5.92 0.53
N LEU A 385 4.75 5.15 -0.55
CA LEU A 385 5.46 3.87 -0.73
C LEU A 385 6.96 4.07 -0.95
N ILE A 386 7.39 5.07 -1.74
CA ILE A 386 8.81 5.36 -1.95
C ILE A 386 9.35 6.26 -0.84
N GLY A 387 8.64 7.33 -0.49
CA GLY A 387 9.05 8.30 0.52
C GLY A 387 9.30 7.67 1.89
N THR A 388 8.42 6.77 2.36
CA THR A 388 8.69 6.04 3.61
C THR A 388 9.89 5.09 3.51
N GLY A 389 10.19 4.58 2.31
CA GLY A 389 11.41 3.83 2.04
C GLY A 389 12.68 4.68 2.14
N PHE A 390 12.64 5.93 1.66
CA PHE A 390 13.72 6.90 1.87
C PHE A 390 13.82 7.33 3.34
N ALA A 391 12.71 7.40 4.06
CA ALA A 391 12.70 7.69 5.49
C ALA A 391 13.24 6.55 6.37
N CYS A 392 13.63 5.39 5.81
CA CYS A 392 14.14 4.23 6.57
C CYS A 392 15.59 4.35 7.06
N GLY A 393 16.28 5.47 6.83
CA GLY A 393 17.70 5.63 7.15
C GLY A 393 18.04 5.42 8.63
N GLY A 394 17.28 6.06 9.52
CA GLY A 394 17.44 5.96 10.97
C GLY A 394 17.17 4.54 11.49
N TRP A 395 16.11 3.90 10.99
CA TRP A 395 15.79 2.51 11.31
C TRP A 395 16.88 1.53 10.85
N ALA A 396 17.37 1.66 9.61
CA ALA A 396 18.42 0.80 9.08
C ALA A 396 19.72 0.95 9.89
N LEU A 397 20.06 2.18 10.28
CA LEU A 397 21.21 2.43 11.16
C LEU A 397 20.98 1.92 12.58
N ALA A 398 19.76 1.95 13.12
CA ALA A 398 19.49 1.38 14.44
C ALA A 398 19.82 -0.12 14.49
N TRP A 399 19.44 -0.87 13.45
CA TRP A 399 19.85 -2.26 13.25
C TRP A 399 21.37 -2.40 13.14
N ALA A 400 22.01 -1.58 12.32
CA ALA A 400 23.46 -1.65 12.15
C ALA A 400 24.22 -1.32 13.45
N VAL A 401 23.82 -0.31 14.21
CA VAL A 401 24.53 0.22 15.38
C VAL A 401 24.24 -0.60 16.63
N TYR A 402 22.97 -0.77 16.96
CA TYR A 402 22.54 -1.30 18.25
C TYR A 402 22.28 -2.80 18.23
N VAL A 403 21.98 -3.37 17.05
CA VAL A 403 21.79 -4.82 16.91
C VAL A 403 23.07 -5.51 16.45
N PHE A 404 23.72 -5.02 15.39
CA PHE A 404 24.82 -5.75 14.73
C PHE A 404 26.25 -5.29 15.09
N ASN A 405 26.51 -4.01 15.38
CA ASN A 405 27.88 -3.46 15.25
C ASN A 405 28.43 -2.61 16.42
N ARG A 406 28.03 -2.86 17.67
CA ARG A 406 28.67 -2.28 18.89
C ARG A 406 29.09 -0.79 18.75
N GLY A 407 28.25 0.08 18.17
CA GLY A 407 28.50 1.53 18.13
C GLY A 407 29.30 2.13 16.96
N GLN A 408 29.83 1.37 15.98
CA GLN A 408 30.75 1.98 14.99
C GLN A 408 30.12 3.03 14.03
N TYR A 409 28.81 3.02 13.84
CA TYR A 409 28.10 3.99 12.99
C TYR A 409 27.37 5.07 13.79
N HIS A 410 27.65 5.21 15.09
CA HIS A 410 26.97 6.16 15.98
C HIS A 410 26.97 7.61 15.47
N PRO A 411 28.04 8.14 14.84
CA PRO A 411 28.04 9.51 14.30
C PRO A 411 26.95 9.78 13.25
N LEU A 412 26.49 8.73 12.54
CA LEU A 412 25.47 8.84 11.50
C LEU A 412 24.03 8.78 12.04
N VAL A 413 23.85 8.43 13.33
CA VAL A 413 22.53 8.15 13.90
C VAL A 413 21.68 9.41 14.03
N ARG A 414 22.20 10.51 14.61
CA ARG A 414 21.40 11.75 14.83
C ARG A 414 20.92 12.37 13.51
N PRO A 415 21.75 12.54 12.46
CA PRO A 415 21.27 13.06 11.17
C PRO A 415 20.22 12.16 10.51
N ALA A 416 20.45 10.84 10.50
CA ALA A 416 19.54 9.89 9.87
C ALA A 416 18.20 9.76 10.63
N LEU A 417 18.21 9.79 11.97
CA LEU A 417 16.99 9.82 12.76
C LEU A 417 16.16 11.07 12.50
N LEU A 418 16.81 12.23 12.34
CA LEU A 418 16.09 13.46 12.00
C LEU A 418 15.43 13.36 10.63
N ALA A 419 16.18 12.94 9.60
CA ALA A 419 15.65 12.75 8.26
C ALA A 419 14.46 11.77 8.27
N SER A 420 14.61 10.65 9.00
CA SER A 420 13.55 9.65 9.17
C SER A 420 12.31 10.23 9.85
N LEU A 421 12.48 10.98 10.94
CA LEU A 421 11.38 11.60 11.67
C LEU A 421 10.56 12.53 10.76
N PHE A 422 11.23 13.33 9.92
CA PHE A 422 10.55 14.17 8.95
C PHE A 422 9.87 13.38 7.84
N GLY A 423 10.60 12.48 7.17
CA GLY A 423 10.06 11.71 6.06
C GLY A 423 8.80 10.91 6.46
N TYR A 424 8.82 10.26 7.62
CA TYR A 424 7.64 9.55 8.14
C TYR A 424 6.51 10.48 8.56
N SER A 425 6.81 11.63 9.18
CA SER A 425 5.78 12.60 9.57
C SER A 425 5.10 13.22 8.35
N LEU A 426 5.87 13.54 7.30
CA LEU A 426 5.34 14.04 6.03
C LEU A 426 4.57 12.96 5.28
N GLY A 427 4.98 11.69 5.35
CA GLY A 427 4.19 10.55 4.85
C GLY A 427 2.82 10.45 5.54
N GLY A 428 2.76 10.64 6.87
CA GLY A 428 1.49 10.68 7.60
C GLY A 428 0.61 11.88 7.22
N LEU A 429 1.22 13.04 6.99
CA LEU A 429 0.53 14.22 6.47
C LEU A 429 0.00 14.00 5.04
N SER A 430 0.80 13.35 4.19
CA SER A 430 0.40 12.98 2.82
C SER A 430 -0.84 12.07 2.83
N ILE A 431 -0.90 11.05 3.71
CA ILE A 431 -2.12 10.24 3.88
C ILE A 431 -3.33 11.11 4.25
N THR A 432 -3.14 12.07 5.15
CA THR A 432 -4.22 12.98 5.58
C THR A 432 -4.77 13.80 4.41
N ILE A 433 -3.90 14.16 3.46
CA ILE A 433 -4.25 14.86 2.22
C ILE A 433 -4.70 13.90 1.12
N ASP A 434 -4.41 12.61 1.18
CA ASP A 434 -4.90 11.65 0.19
C ASP A 434 -6.33 11.18 0.50
N VAL A 435 -6.66 10.94 1.77
CA VAL A 435 -7.95 10.32 2.13
C VAL A 435 -9.16 11.22 1.87
N GLY A 436 -10.18 10.69 1.20
CA GLY A 436 -11.35 11.47 0.80
C GLY A 436 -12.09 12.19 1.93
N ARG A 437 -12.18 11.54 3.10
CA ARG A 437 -12.88 12.04 4.30
C ARG A 437 -11.92 12.13 5.48
N TYR A 438 -10.98 13.06 5.39
CA TYR A 438 -9.92 13.26 6.39
C TYR A 438 -10.44 13.53 7.81
N TRP A 439 -11.63 14.12 7.96
CA TRP A 439 -12.27 14.32 9.28
C TRP A 439 -12.66 13.01 9.97
N ASN A 440 -12.76 11.90 9.24
CA ASN A 440 -13.04 10.57 9.79
C ASN A 440 -11.77 9.78 10.16
N LEU A 441 -10.57 10.34 9.96
CA LEU A 441 -9.32 9.70 10.40
C LEU A 441 -9.26 9.32 11.89
N PRO A 442 -9.86 10.07 12.84
CA PRO A 442 -9.86 9.66 14.25
C PRO A 442 -10.41 8.26 14.50
N TYR A 443 -11.32 7.74 13.65
CA TYR A 443 -11.85 6.37 13.78
C TYR A 443 -10.78 5.28 13.64
N PHE A 444 -9.61 5.57 13.07
CA PHE A 444 -8.45 4.66 13.14
C PHE A 444 -7.98 4.39 14.57
N TYR A 445 -8.26 5.29 15.51
CA TYR A 445 -7.72 5.27 16.88
C TYR A 445 -8.80 5.08 17.95
N ILE A 446 -10.07 5.00 17.57
CA ILE A 446 -11.20 4.79 18.48
C ILE A 446 -11.54 3.28 18.57
N PRO A 447 -11.43 2.66 19.77
CA PRO A 447 -11.83 1.28 19.97
C PRO A 447 -13.28 1.02 19.54
N GLY A 448 -13.55 -0.15 18.94
CA GLY A 448 -14.86 -0.53 18.41
C GLY A 448 -15.01 -0.35 16.89
N HIS A 449 -14.15 0.47 16.27
CA HIS A 449 -14.09 0.62 14.81
C HIS A 449 -12.92 -0.13 14.16
N PHE A 450 -12.00 -0.66 14.96
CA PHE A 450 -10.80 -1.35 14.48
C PHE A 450 -11.13 -2.60 13.69
N ASN A 451 -10.56 -2.71 12.48
CA ASN A 451 -10.51 -3.96 11.76
C ASN A 451 -9.10 -4.55 11.82
N VAL A 452 -8.87 -5.46 12.77
CA VAL A 452 -7.56 -6.10 12.97
C VAL A 452 -7.18 -7.10 11.87
N ASN A 453 -8.09 -7.39 10.93
CA ASN A 453 -7.81 -8.20 9.75
C ASN A 453 -7.29 -7.33 8.59
N SER A 454 -7.42 -6.00 8.69
CA SER A 454 -6.94 -5.09 7.66
C SER A 454 -5.44 -4.83 7.81
N VAL A 455 -4.70 -5.14 6.76
CA VAL A 455 -3.29 -4.77 6.61
C VAL A 455 -3.09 -3.25 6.71
N LEU A 456 -4.07 -2.48 6.22
CA LEU A 456 -4.00 -1.02 6.28
C LEU A 456 -4.19 -0.50 7.70
N PHE A 457 -5.04 -1.15 8.51
CA PHE A 457 -5.17 -0.82 9.93
C PHE A 457 -3.84 -1.06 10.66
N GLU A 458 -3.23 -2.23 10.47
CA GLU A 458 -1.92 -2.54 11.05
C GLU A 458 -0.86 -1.52 10.63
N THR A 459 -0.79 -1.21 9.33
CA THR A 459 0.17 -0.25 8.77
C THR A 459 0.01 1.14 9.40
N ALA A 460 -1.23 1.64 9.50
CA ALA A 460 -1.51 2.94 10.09
C ALA A 460 -1.13 3.01 11.57
N VAL A 461 -1.51 1.99 12.37
CA VAL A 461 -1.18 1.94 13.80
C VAL A 461 0.33 1.86 14.01
N CYS A 462 1.02 0.98 13.28
CA CYS A 462 2.48 0.82 13.40
C CYS A 462 3.22 2.10 13.03
N MET A 463 2.84 2.77 11.94
CA MET A 463 3.46 4.03 11.50
C MET A 463 3.24 5.15 12.52
N THR A 464 2.02 5.29 13.07
CA THR A 464 1.71 6.31 14.08
C THR A 464 2.51 6.09 15.37
N ILE A 465 2.59 4.86 15.86
CA ILE A 465 3.41 4.54 17.04
C ILE A 465 4.89 4.82 16.73
N TYR A 466 5.36 4.44 15.54
CA TYR A 466 6.77 4.61 15.15
C TYR A 466 7.18 6.08 15.05
N ILE A 467 6.32 6.97 14.53
CA ILE A 467 6.58 8.43 14.55
C ILE A 467 6.79 8.91 15.99
N GLY A 468 5.95 8.44 16.93
CA GLY A 468 6.12 8.72 18.36
C GLY A 468 7.43 8.19 18.92
N VAL A 469 7.83 6.97 18.56
CA VAL A 469 9.10 6.36 18.96
C VAL A 469 10.29 7.16 18.45
N MET A 470 10.31 7.55 17.17
CA MET A 470 11.39 8.38 16.62
C MET A 470 11.46 9.76 17.28
N ALA A 471 10.31 10.37 17.58
CA ALA A 471 10.28 11.63 18.31
C ALA A 471 10.91 11.47 19.71
N LEU A 472 10.67 10.35 20.39
CA LEU A 472 11.31 10.02 21.67
C LEU A 472 12.81 9.72 21.52
N GLU A 473 13.24 9.04 20.45
CA GLU A 473 14.67 8.79 20.17
C GLU A 473 15.43 10.09 19.87
N PHE A 474 14.77 11.06 19.23
CA PHE A 474 15.35 12.37 18.91
C PHE A 474 15.27 13.38 20.07
N ALA A 475 14.36 13.19 21.03
CA ALA A 475 14.15 14.09 22.17
C ALA A 475 15.41 14.44 22.99
N PRO A 476 16.43 13.57 23.18
CA PRO A 476 17.67 13.95 23.85
C PRO A 476 18.35 15.19 23.25
N ALA A 477 18.38 15.31 21.92
CA ALA A 477 18.98 16.47 21.24
C ALA A 477 18.22 17.78 21.55
N LEU A 478 16.90 17.69 21.76
CA LEU A 478 16.07 18.81 22.18
C LEU A 478 16.30 19.15 23.66
N PHE A 479 16.35 18.14 24.53
CA PHE A 479 16.58 18.31 25.97
C PHE A 479 17.98 18.87 26.28
N GLU A 480 19.01 18.44 25.54
CA GLU A 480 20.36 19.01 25.59
C GLU A 480 20.34 20.52 25.32
N ARG A 481 19.60 20.95 24.28
CA ARG A 481 19.46 22.37 23.93
C ARG A 481 18.64 23.16 24.94
N LEU A 482 17.56 22.60 25.48
CA LEU A 482 16.69 23.26 26.47
C LEU A 482 17.27 23.22 27.89
N GLY A 483 18.35 22.48 28.13
CA GLY A 483 18.99 22.33 29.44
C GLY A 483 18.20 21.43 30.42
N TRP A 484 17.29 20.59 29.93
CA TRP A 484 16.39 19.76 30.76
C TRP A 484 17.06 18.47 31.26
N LYS A 485 18.02 18.61 32.18
CA LYS A 485 18.86 17.51 32.68
C LYS A 485 18.08 16.35 33.32
N VAL A 486 17.02 16.64 34.09
CA VAL A 486 16.23 15.59 34.79
C VAL A 486 15.44 14.73 33.79
N SER A 487 14.76 15.36 32.83
CA SER A 487 14.01 14.67 31.78
C SER A 487 14.92 13.83 30.90
N LEU A 488 16.10 14.35 30.55
CA LEU A 488 17.13 13.64 29.81
C LEU A 488 17.59 12.35 30.53
N GLN A 489 17.90 12.44 31.82
CA GLN A 489 18.30 11.27 32.62
C GLN A 489 17.18 10.22 32.71
N ARG A 490 15.92 10.65 32.89
CA ARG A 490 14.77 9.73 32.94
C ARG A 490 14.57 9.02 31.60
N LEU A 491 14.64 9.75 30.49
CA LEU A 491 14.48 9.20 29.15
C LEU A 491 15.61 8.23 28.80
N ASN A 492 16.86 8.58 29.10
CA ASN A 492 18.03 7.72 28.84
C ASN A 492 17.94 6.37 29.56
N LYS A 493 17.31 6.31 30.74
CA LYS A 493 17.08 5.05 31.47
C LYS A 493 16.21 4.06 30.68
N VAL A 494 15.30 4.54 29.85
CA VAL A 494 14.36 3.69 29.08
C VAL A 494 14.70 3.63 27.58
N MET A 495 15.71 4.38 27.12
CA MET A 495 16.06 4.50 25.70
C MET A 495 16.37 3.15 25.02
N PHE A 496 16.95 2.19 25.75
CA PHE A 496 17.22 0.86 25.20
C PHE A 496 15.95 0.13 24.72
N PHE A 497 14.83 0.36 25.40
CA PHE A 497 13.53 -0.23 25.04
C PHE A 497 12.91 0.53 23.87
N ILE A 498 13.04 1.86 23.86
CA ILE A 498 12.57 2.72 22.77
C ILE A 498 13.28 2.36 21.47
N ILE A 499 14.61 2.20 21.49
CA ILE A 499 15.41 1.77 20.32
C ILE A 499 15.01 0.36 19.86
N ALA A 500 14.73 -0.57 20.79
CA ALA A 500 14.27 -1.90 20.41
C ALA A 500 12.89 -1.87 19.72
N LEU A 501 11.99 -1.01 20.20
CA LEU A 501 10.70 -0.77 19.57
C LEU A 501 10.86 -0.09 18.19
N GLY A 502 11.77 0.87 18.09
CA GLY A 502 12.14 1.57 16.85
C GLY A 502 12.75 0.63 15.80
N ALA A 503 13.47 -0.42 16.21
CA ALA A 503 13.96 -1.46 15.31
C ALA A 503 12.87 -2.43 14.83
N LEU A 504 11.89 -2.73 15.69
CA LEU A 504 10.81 -3.68 15.42
C LEU A 504 9.72 -3.11 14.51
N LEU A 505 9.12 -1.97 14.87
CA LEU A 505 7.90 -1.45 14.23
C LEU A 505 8.05 -1.22 12.71
N PRO A 506 9.17 -0.68 12.20
CA PRO A 506 9.33 -0.51 10.76
C PRO A 506 9.47 -1.81 9.98
N THR A 507 9.98 -2.87 10.63
CA THR A 507 10.01 -4.21 10.04
C THR A 507 8.59 -4.68 9.74
N MET A 508 7.65 -4.42 10.65
CA MET A 508 6.25 -4.81 10.48
C MET A 508 5.60 -4.01 9.35
N HIS A 509 5.52 -2.68 9.47
CA HIS A 509 4.74 -1.91 8.49
C HIS A 509 5.37 -1.91 7.09
N GLN A 510 6.71 -1.98 6.95
CA GLN A 510 7.34 -2.09 5.62
C GLN A 510 7.01 -3.43 4.95
N SER A 511 6.85 -4.51 5.72
CA SER A 511 6.37 -5.79 5.18
C SER A 511 4.88 -5.73 4.81
N SER A 512 4.06 -5.09 5.65
CA SER A 512 2.61 -4.97 5.47
C SER A 512 2.25 -4.13 4.23
N MET A 513 3.07 -3.15 3.84
CA MET A 513 2.91 -2.47 2.54
C MET A 513 3.01 -3.44 1.35
N GLY A 514 3.83 -4.50 1.44
CA GLY A 514 3.84 -5.57 0.43
C GLY A 514 2.56 -6.41 0.45
N SER A 515 2.06 -6.76 1.65
CA SER A 515 0.80 -7.50 1.83
C SER A 515 -0.41 -6.75 1.24
N LEU A 516 -0.38 -5.42 1.27
CA LEU A 516 -1.43 -4.58 0.68
C LEU A 516 -1.62 -4.83 -0.82
N MET A 517 -0.52 -5.12 -1.52
CA MET A 517 -0.56 -5.36 -2.97
C MET A 517 -0.92 -6.78 -3.36
N ILE A 518 -0.84 -7.72 -2.41
CA ILE A 518 -1.46 -9.05 -2.56
C ILE A 518 -2.96 -8.86 -2.81
N SER A 519 -3.60 -7.96 -2.05
CA SER A 519 -5.03 -7.69 -2.14
C SER A 519 -5.46 -7.14 -3.51
N ALA A 520 -4.57 -6.44 -4.23
CA ALA A 520 -4.83 -5.95 -5.59
C ALA A 520 -4.97 -7.08 -6.62
N GLY A 521 -4.44 -8.28 -6.33
CA GLY A 521 -4.63 -9.49 -7.13
C GLY A 521 -4.23 -9.32 -8.59
N TYR A 522 -5.12 -9.70 -9.51
CA TYR A 522 -4.88 -9.68 -10.95
C TYR A 522 -4.65 -8.28 -11.53
N LYS A 523 -4.98 -7.21 -10.77
CA LYS A 523 -4.75 -5.84 -11.22
C LYS A 523 -3.28 -5.46 -11.25
N VAL A 524 -2.40 -6.24 -10.61
CA VAL A 524 -0.95 -6.04 -10.71
C VAL A 524 -0.41 -7.03 -11.74
N HIS A 525 0.39 -6.53 -12.68
CA HIS A 525 0.96 -7.36 -13.73
C HIS A 525 1.72 -8.57 -13.13
N PRO A 526 1.62 -9.78 -13.74
CA PRO A 526 2.15 -11.01 -13.15
C PRO A 526 3.64 -10.97 -12.80
N LEU A 527 4.45 -10.19 -13.52
CA LEU A 527 5.86 -9.98 -13.19
C LEU A 527 6.05 -9.45 -11.77
N TRP A 528 5.22 -8.52 -11.28
CA TRP A 528 5.34 -7.96 -9.93
C TRP A 528 4.40 -8.60 -8.91
N GLN A 529 3.36 -9.31 -9.35
CA GLN A 529 2.44 -10.00 -8.44
C GLN A 529 3.04 -11.33 -7.97
N SER A 530 3.86 -11.28 -6.91
CA SER A 530 4.53 -12.44 -6.30
C SER A 530 3.84 -12.97 -5.03
N TYR A 531 2.59 -12.55 -4.77
CA TYR A 531 1.76 -12.96 -3.62
C TYR A 531 2.55 -13.04 -2.30
N GLU A 532 2.81 -14.24 -1.78
CA GLU A 532 3.39 -14.49 -0.47
C GLU A 532 4.82 -13.91 -0.29
N MET A 533 5.52 -13.60 -1.39
CA MET A 533 6.87 -13.00 -1.36
C MET A 533 6.87 -11.47 -1.34
N LEU A 534 5.75 -10.81 -1.66
CA LEU A 534 5.67 -9.33 -1.67
C LEU A 534 6.04 -8.67 -0.35
N PRO A 535 5.63 -9.18 0.83
CA PRO A 535 6.01 -8.59 2.11
C PRO A 535 7.52 -8.62 2.34
N LEU A 536 8.17 -9.71 1.96
CA LEU A 536 9.62 -9.86 2.05
C LEU A 536 10.35 -8.93 1.08
N PHE A 537 9.90 -8.84 -0.17
CA PHE A 537 10.49 -7.92 -1.15
C PHE A 537 10.34 -6.46 -0.73
N SER A 538 9.19 -6.09 -0.17
CA SER A 538 8.96 -4.74 0.36
C SER A 538 9.91 -4.44 1.53
N LEU A 539 10.10 -5.39 2.46
CA LEU A 539 11.04 -5.23 3.58
C LEU A 539 12.50 -5.15 3.12
N LEU A 540 12.92 -6.00 2.17
CA LEU A 540 14.29 -6.00 1.63
C LEU A 540 14.60 -4.66 0.94
N THR A 541 13.68 -4.14 0.12
CA THR A 541 13.86 -2.83 -0.52
C THR A 541 13.92 -1.71 0.51
N ALA A 542 13.17 -1.78 1.62
CA ALA A 542 13.25 -0.80 2.70
C ALA A 542 14.66 -0.73 3.32
N PHE A 543 15.28 -1.88 3.62
CA PHE A 543 16.65 -1.92 4.12
C PHE A 543 17.66 -1.38 3.10
N ILE A 544 17.53 -1.77 1.83
CA ILE A 544 18.43 -1.30 0.77
C ILE A 544 18.33 0.22 0.63
N MET A 545 17.12 0.77 0.58
CA MET A 545 16.87 2.21 0.50
C MET A 545 17.39 2.91 1.76
N GLY A 546 17.10 2.39 2.96
CA GLY A 546 17.53 2.98 4.23
C GLY A 546 19.06 3.05 4.38
N PHE A 547 19.82 2.03 3.95
CA PHE A 547 21.29 2.15 3.95
C PHE A 547 21.81 3.06 2.84
N SER A 548 21.17 3.05 1.66
CA SER A 548 21.61 3.84 0.50
C SER A 548 21.35 5.34 0.70
N ILE A 549 20.23 5.72 1.33
CA ILE A 549 19.89 7.13 1.57
C ILE A 549 20.87 7.79 2.54
N VAL A 550 21.35 7.06 3.54
CA VAL A 550 22.38 7.55 4.48
C VAL A 550 23.68 7.89 3.75
N ILE A 551 24.09 7.06 2.78
CA ILE A 551 25.28 7.33 1.96
C ILE A 551 25.03 8.53 1.03
N PHE A 552 23.84 8.59 0.43
CA PHE A 552 23.45 9.67 -0.48
C PHE A 552 23.41 11.04 0.22
N GLU A 553 22.65 11.15 1.31
CA GLU A 553 22.53 12.38 2.10
C GLU A 553 23.86 12.77 2.75
N GLY A 554 24.59 11.80 3.32
CA GLY A 554 25.90 12.05 3.90
C GLY A 554 26.89 12.62 2.88
N SER A 555 26.88 12.10 1.65
CA SER A 555 27.70 12.62 0.55
C SER A 555 27.30 14.05 0.14
N LEU A 556 26.00 14.37 0.12
CA LEU A 556 25.51 15.72 -0.17
C LEU A 556 25.88 16.71 0.95
N VAL A 557 25.79 16.31 2.21
CA VAL A 557 26.20 17.12 3.36
C VAL A 557 27.71 17.40 3.30
N GLN A 558 28.54 16.40 3.04
CA GLN A 558 29.99 16.59 2.89
C GLN A 558 30.34 17.56 1.75
N ALA A 559 29.65 17.44 0.61
CA ALA A 559 29.80 18.36 -0.51
C ALA A 559 29.36 19.79 -0.14
N GLY A 560 28.21 19.94 0.53
CA GLY A 560 27.68 21.23 0.98
C GLY A 560 28.55 21.94 2.01
N LEU A 561 29.19 21.17 2.91
CA LEU A 561 30.16 21.69 3.89
C LEU A 561 31.55 21.97 3.29
N ARG A 562 31.73 21.76 1.98
CA ARG A 562 33.01 21.92 1.25
C ARG A 562 34.15 21.14 1.90
N GLY A 563 33.88 19.95 2.44
CA GLY A 563 34.88 19.12 3.12
C GLY A 563 35.33 19.62 4.50
N ASN A 564 34.66 20.63 5.09
CA ASN A 564 34.98 21.10 6.44
C ASN A 564 34.41 20.21 7.56
N GLY A 565 33.58 19.22 7.22
CA GLY A 565 33.06 18.21 8.14
C GLY A 565 34.03 17.02 8.34
N PRO A 566 33.71 16.09 9.25
CA PRO A 566 34.49 14.88 9.44
C PRO A 566 34.46 13.99 8.18
N ASP A 567 35.56 13.26 7.92
CA ASP A 567 35.62 12.29 6.84
C ASP A 567 34.91 10.98 7.23
N GLU A 568 33.66 10.87 6.80
CA GLU A 568 32.79 9.70 7.04
C GLU A 568 32.90 8.64 5.93
N LYS A 569 33.75 8.85 4.91
CA LYS A 569 33.88 7.96 3.75
C LYS A 569 34.16 6.52 4.15
N SER A 570 35.01 6.32 5.16
CA SER A 570 35.34 4.99 5.68
C SER A 570 34.12 4.25 6.25
N LEU A 571 33.14 4.98 6.80
CA LEU A 571 31.88 4.44 7.28
C LEU A 571 30.97 4.07 6.11
N PHE A 572 30.88 4.93 5.08
CA PHE A 572 30.11 4.65 3.87
C PHE A 572 30.61 3.39 3.16
N VAL A 573 31.93 3.24 2.97
CA VAL A 573 32.53 2.03 2.38
C VAL A 573 32.13 0.78 3.16
N LYS A 574 32.06 0.82 4.49
CA LYS A 574 31.62 -0.34 5.27
C LYS A 574 30.14 -0.68 5.03
N LEU A 575 29.27 0.33 4.90
CA LEU A 575 27.83 0.14 4.63
C LEU A 575 27.58 -0.48 3.24
N THR A 576 28.43 -0.19 2.25
CA THR A 576 28.28 -0.76 0.89
C THR A 576 28.30 -2.29 0.85
N ASN A 577 29.01 -2.94 1.78
CA ASN A 577 29.03 -4.40 1.85
C ASN A 577 27.65 -4.96 2.26
N THR A 578 26.97 -4.30 3.20
CA THR A 578 25.62 -4.68 3.63
C THR A 578 24.63 -4.50 2.49
N ILE A 579 24.67 -3.34 1.81
CA ILE A 579 23.83 -3.03 0.65
C ILE A 579 24.03 -4.09 -0.44
N SER A 580 25.28 -4.45 -0.75
CA SER A 580 25.60 -5.44 -1.78
C SER A 580 25.04 -6.84 -1.46
N VAL A 581 25.03 -7.24 -0.19
CA VAL A 581 24.45 -8.54 0.18
C VAL A 581 22.93 -8.51 0.07
N LEU A 582 22.28 -7.45 0.55
CA LEU A 582 20.82 -7.32 0.47
C LEU A 582 20.33 -7.26 -0.98
N LEU A 583 21.01 -6.51 -1.85
CA LEU A 583 20.70 -6.46 -3.29
C LEU A 583 20.86 -7.84 -3.95
N ALA A 584 21.93 -8.56 -3.65
CA ALA A 584 22.12 -9.90 -4.19
C ALA A 584 21.02 -10.87 -3.74
N ILE A 585 20.63 -10.82 -2.46
CA ILE A 585 19.50 -11.61 -1.93
C ILE A 585 18.20 -11.24 -2.64
N PHE A 586 17.91 -9.95 -2.76
CA PHE A 586 16.70 -9.47 -3.44
C PHE A 586 16.62 -9.99 -4.88
N ILE A 587 17.68 -9.81 -5.67
CA ILE A 587 17.71 -10.25 -7.08
C ILE A 587 17.58 -11.77 -7.19
N VAL A 588 18.32 -12.53 -6.39
CA VAL A 588 18.24 -14.01 -6.42
C VAL A 588 16.82 -14.49 -6.06
N LEU A 589 16.22 -13.96 -5.00
CA LEU A 589 14.86 -14.32 -4.61
C LEU A 589 13.83 -13.87 -5.67
N ARG A 590 14.07 -12.71 -6.30
CA ARG A 590 13.20 -12.17 -7.35
C ARG A 590 13.15 -13.08 -8.58
N PHE A 591 14.31 -13.45 -9.12
CA PHE A 591 14.38 -14.38 -10.24
C PHE A 591 13.95 -15.79 -9.83
N GLY A 592 14.27 -16.23 -8.61
CA GLY A 592 13.84 -17.51 -8.07
C GLY A 592 12.31 -17.66 -8.02
N GLU A 593 11.58 -16.62 -7.59
CA GLU A 593 10.12 -16.62 -7.59
C GLU A 593 9.54 -16.67 -9.00
N LEU A 594 10.10 -15.90 -9.94
CA LEU A 594 9.65 -15.92 -11.34
C LEU A 594 9.87 -17.29 -12.00
N ILE A 595 10.97 -17.98 -11.68
CA ILE A 595 11.24 -19.34 -12.16
C ILE A 595 10.26 -20.32 -11.52
N TYR A 596 10.08 -20.27 -10.20
CA TYR A 596 9.22 -21.18 -9.46
C TYR A 596 7.74 -21.09 -9.87
N ARG A 597 7.30 -19.90 -10.33
CA ARG A 597 5.91 -19.65 -10.77
C ARG A 597 5.75 -19.70 -12.30
N ASP A 598 6.77 -20.13 -13.05
CA ASP A 598 6.76 -20.18 -14.53
C ASP A 598 6.45 -18.83 -15.21
N LYS A 599 6.87 -17.72 -14.60
CA LYS A 599 6.66 -16.34 -15.10
C LYS A 599 7.88 -15.74 -15.79
N LEU A 600 9.02 -16.45 -15.80
CA LEU A 600 10.28 -15.92 -16.33
C LEU A 600 10.19 -15.48 -17.79
N SER A 601 9.37 -16.16 -18.60
CA SER A 601 9.14 -15.81 -20.01
C SER A 601 8.62 -14.37 -20.20
N LEU A 602 7.82 -13.87 -19.26
CA LEU A 602 7.29 -12.50 -19.30
C LEU A 602 8.39 -11.44 -19.21
N ALA A 603 9.52 -11.76 -18.56
CA ALA A 603 10.65 -10.83 -18.47
C ALA A 603 11.38 -10.66 -19.82
N PHE A 604 11.13 -11.54 -20.79
CA PHE A 604 11.73 -11.52 -22.12
C PHE A 604 10.71 -11.29 -23.24
N ALA A 605 9.50 -10.84 -22.91
CA ALA A 605 8.42 -10.62 -23.88
C ALA A 605 8.71 -9.47 -24.87
N GLY A 606 9.60 -8.53 -24.53
CA GLY A 606 9.93 -7.38 -25.36
C GLY A 606 8.89 -6.25 -25.34
N ASP A 607 7.90 -6.34 -24.45
CA ASP A 607 6.89 -5.31 -24.22
C ASP A 607 7.36 -4.25 -23.20
N PHE A 608 6.53 -3.22 -23.00
CA PHE A 608 6.80 -2.14 -22.04
C PHE A 608 7.10 -2.64 -20.62
N TYR A 609 6.39 -3.67 -20.16
CA TYR A 609 6.57 -4.23 -18.81
C TYR A 609 7.90 -4.97 -18.68
N SER A 610 8.29 -5.76 -19.67
CA SER A 610 9.59 -6.43 -19.69
C SER A 610 10.75 -5.43 -19.68
N VAL A 611 10.64 -4.30 -20.39
CA VAL A 611 11.63 -3.22 -20.38
C VAL A 611 11.72 -2.58 -18.99
N MET A 612 10.59 -2.25 -18.36
CA MET A 612 10.57 -1.69 -17.00
C MET A 612 11.20 -2.65 -15.98
N PHE A 613 10.93 -3.95 -16.10
CA PHE A 613 11.56 -4.99 -15.29
C PHE A 613 13.09 -5.01 -15.44
N TRP A 614 13.61 -4.89 -16.67
CA TRP A 614 15.07 -4.83 -16.86
C TRP A 614 15.68 -3.52 -16.36
N ILE A 615 14.99 -2.38 -16.49
CA ILE A 615 15.46 -1.11 -15.94
C ILE A 615 15.64 -1.21 -14.43
N GLU A 616 14.64 -1.69 -13.68
CA GLU A 616 14.77 -1.84 -12.22
C GLU A 616 15.92 -2.80 -11.84
N VAL A 617 16.07 -3.93 -12.55
CA VAL A 617 17.12 -4.91 -12.30
C VAL A 617 18.50 -4.35 -12.59
N LEU A 618 18.68 -3.64 -13.71
CA LEU A 618 19.96 -3.04 -14.10
C LEU A 618 20.40 -1.95 -13.11
N LEU A 619 19.48 -1.13 -12.63
CA LEU A 619 19.74 -0.13 -11.59
C LEU A 619 20.19 -0.79 -10.27
N MET A 620 19.64 -1.95 -9.93
CA MET A 620 20.05 -2.73 -8.75
C MET A 620 21.35 -3.53 -8.96
N LEU A 621 21.67 -3.92 -10.19
CA LEU A 621 22.90 -4.64 -10.55
C LEU A 621 24.12 -3.73 -10.62
N PHE A 622 23.96 -2.47 -11.05
CA PHE A 622 25.05 -1.49 -11.12
C PHE A 622 25.87 -1.39 -9.82
N PRO A 623 25.28 -1.13 -8.63
CA PRO A 623 26.04 -1.09 -7.38
C PRO A 623 26.69 -2.44 -7.04
N LEU A 624 26.07 -3.57 -7.38
CA LEU A 624 26.64 -4.91 -7.13
C LEU A 624 27.95 -5.15 -7.91
N VAL A 625 28.07 -4.58 -9.10
CA VAL A 625 29.27 -4.70 -9.93
C VAL A 625 30.32 -3.69 -9.50
N VAL A 626 29.92 -2.41 -9.39
CA VAL A 626 30.85 -1.30 -9.08
C VAL A 626 31.51 -1.47 -7.72
N LEU A 627 30.74 -1.88 -6.69
CA LEU A 627 31.24 -1.99 -5.33
C LEU A 627 32.16 -3.21 -5.10
N ARG A 628 32.25 -4.15 -6.05
CA ARG A 628 33.23 -5.26 -5.99
C ARG A 628 34.65 -4.82 -6.34
N VAL A 629 34.79 -3.77 -7.14
CA VAL A 629 36.10 -3.27 -7.56
C VAL A 629 36.64 -2.32 -6.49
N ALA A 630 37.74 -2.71 -5.84
CA ALA A 630 38.30 -1.95 -4.70
C ALA A 630 38.62 -0.48 -5.04
N LYS A 631 39.08 -0.20 -6.27
CA LYS A 631 39.33 1.16 -6.77
C LYS A 631 38.05 2.00 -6.80
N LEU A 632 36.96 1.45 -7.34
CA LEU A 632 35.69 2.15 -7.50
C LEU A 632 34.95 2.27 -6.16
N ARG A 633 34.98 1.24 -5.32
CA ARG A 633 34.39 1.29 -3.96
C ARG A 633 35.00 2.39 -3.09
N ASN A 634 36.26 2.73 -3.31
CA ASN A 634 36.95 3.80 -2.58
C ASN A 634 36.86 5.16 -3.29
N ASP A 635 36.12 5.30 -4.39
CA ASP A 635 35.87 6.59 -5.04
C ASP A 635 34.57 7.19 -4.51
N SER A 636 34.62 8.43 -3.98
CA SER A 636 33.45 9.12 -3.44
C SER A 636 32.36 9.35 -4.48
N ARG A 637 32.71 9.55 -5.76
CA ARG A 637 31.73 9.71 -6.85
C ARG A 637 30.99 8.41 -7.11
N MET A 638 31.72 7.29 -7.12
CA MET A 638 31.14 5.97 -7.37
C MET A 638 30.31 5.49 -6.17
N LEU A 639 30.68 5.85 -4.94
CA LEU A 639 29.83 5.64 -3.77
C LEU A 639 28.49 6.36 -3.90
N PHE A 640 28.52 7.64 -4.28
CA PHE A 640 27.31 8.43 -4.51
C PHE A 640 26.45 7.84 -5.63
N LEU A 641 27.04 7.56 -6.80
CA LEU A 641 26.32 6.98 -7.94
C LEU A 641 25.76 5.58 -7.62
N SER A 642 26.50 4.76 -6.86
CA SER A 642 26.02 3.44 -6.44
C SER A 642 24.82 3.55 -5.50
N ALA A 643 24.88 4.48 -4.52
CA ALA A 643 23.76 4.74 -3.62
C ALA A 643 22.53 5.28 -4.37
N LEU A 644 22.73 6.25 -5.27
CA LEU A 644 21.66 6.80 -6.11
C LEU A 644 21.03 5.71 -7.00
N SER A 645 21.85 4.86 -7.63
CA SER A 645 21.36 3.75 -8.46
C SER A 645 20.55 2.75 -7.64
N ALA A 646 20.99 2.40 -6.44
CA ALA A 646 20.24 1.50 -5.54
C ALA A 646 18.90 2.11 -5.11
N LEU A 647 18.88 3.42 -4.79
CA LEU A 647 17.66 4.16 -4.45
C LEU A 647 16.69 4.17 -5.64
N LEU A 648 17.17 4.53 -6.83
CA LEU A 648 16.36 4.56 -8.05
C LEU A 648 15.84 3.17 -8.42
N GLY A 649 16.66 2.11 -8.36
CA GLY A 649 16.21 0.76 -8.65
C GLY A 649 15.09 0.30 -7.72
N CYS A 650 15.25 0.50 -6.40
CA CYS A 650 14.21 0.16 -5.43
C CYS A 650 12.96 1.03 -5.56
N ALA A 651 13.14 2.32 -5.84
CA ALA A 651 12.03 3.25 -6.08
C ALA A 651 11.26 2.88 -7.35
N THR A 652 11.93 2.54 -8.44
CA THR A 652 11.31 2.06 -9.68
C THR A 652 10.53 0.78 -9.44
N TRP A 653 11.08 -0.19 -8.68
CA TRP A 653 10.32 -1.40 -8.33
C TRP A 653 9.04 -1.08 -7.55
N ARG A 654 9.12 -0.21 -6.52
CA ARG A 654 7.95 0.21 -5.72
C ARG A 654 6.92 0.99 -6.55
N LEU A 655 7.38 1.92 -7.38
CA LEU A 655 6.53 2.66 -8.31
C LEU A 655 5.83 1.72 -9.29
N THR A 656 6.55 0.72 -9.77
CA THR A 656 6.06 -0.12 -10.85
C THR A 656 4.94 -1.03 -10.38
N TYR A 657 5.12 -1.79 -9.31
CA TYR A 657 4.04 -2.67 -8.84
C TYR A 657 2.80 -1.90 -8.37
N SER A 658 2.98 -0.67 -7.86
CA SER A 658 1.92 0.12 -7.24
C SER A 658 1.12 0.97 -8.22
N LEU A 659 1.72 1.35 -9.35
CA LEU A 659 1.13 2.32 -10.28
C LEU A 659 1.34 1.95 -11.75
N VAL A 660 2.59 1.74 -12.20
CA VAL A 660 2.89 1.55 -13.64
C VAL A 660 2.36 0.21 -14.16
N ALA A 661 2.51 -0.84 -13.36
CA ALA A 661 2.04 -2.19 -13.62
C ALA A 661 0.68 -2.48 -12.98
N PHE A 662 0.02 -1.46 -12.45
CA PHE A 662 -1.34 -1.55 -11.94
C PHE A 662 -2.33 -1.25 -13.07
N ASN A 663 -3.15 -2.23 -13.41
CA ASN A 663 -4.20 -2.13 -14.43
C ASN A 663 -5.53 -2.62 -13.84
N PRO A 664 -6.48 -1.71 -13.54
CA PRO A 664 -7.79 -2.10 -13.04
C PRO A 664 -8.67 -2.77 -14.11
N GLY A 665 -8.33 -2.73 -15.40
CA GLY A 665 -9.17 -3.21 -16.51
C GLY A 665 -10.22 -2.18 -16.95
N GLY A 666 -11.12 -2.54 -17.87
CA GLY A 666 -12.24 -1.68 -18.30
C GLY A 666 -11.82 -0.36 -18.94
N GLY A 667 -10.62 -0.28 -19.53
CA GLY A 667 -10.13 0.89 -20.25
C GLY A 667 -9.95 2.16 -19.40
N TYR A 668 -9.69 2.03 -18.10
CA TYR A 668 -9.26 3.18 -17.29
C TYR A 668 -7.81 3.56 -17.62
N ALA A 669 -7.51 4.84 -17.57
CA ALA A 669 -6.16 5.39 -17.63
C ALA A 669 -5.97 6.39 -16.49
N TYR A 670 -4.71 6.65 -16.15
CA TYR A 670 -4.32 7.67 -15.18
C TYR A 670 -3.00 8.27 -15.61
N PHE A 671 -2.89 9.59 -15.53
CA PHE A 671 -1.62 10.28 -15.61
C PHE A 671 -1.63 11.45 -14.62
N PRO A 672 -0.60 11.63 -13.79
CA PRO A 672 -0.62 12.62 -12.73
C PRO A 672 -0.79 14.04 -13.31
N THR A 673 -1.68 14.83 -12.71
CA THR A 673 -1.81 16.25 -13.06
C THR A 673 -0.55 17.03 -12.63
N TRP A 674 -0.37 18.22 -13.19
CA TRP A 674 0.69 19.12 -12.70
C TRP A 674 0.48 19.51 -11.22
N GLU A 675 -0.77 19.59 -10.76
CA GLU A 675 -1.12 19.92 -9.37
C GLU A 675 -0.72 18.79 -8.42
N GLU A 676 -0.94 17.53 -8.81
CA GLU A 676 -0.47 16.35 -8.06
C GLU A 676 1.05 16.38 -7.90
N LEU A 677 1.78 16.60 -8.99
CA LEU A 677 3.24 16.63 -8.99
C LEU A 677 3.79 17.79 -8.15
N LEU A 678 3.18 18.97 -8.21
CA LEU A 678 3.62 20.11 -7.41
C LEU A 678 3.38 19.91 -5.92
N ILE A 679 2.33 19.18 -5.51
CA ILE A 679 2.13 18.81 -4.11
C ILE A 679 3.27 17.90 -3.65
N SER A 680 3.61 16.84 -4.39
CA SER A 680 4.72 15.93 -4.05
C SER A 680 6.08 16.65 -4.03
N ILE A 681 6.37 17.49 -5.03
CA ILE A 681 7.59 18.34 -5.05
C ILE A 681 7.60 19.29 -3.84
N GLY A 682 6.43 19.83 -3.48
CA GLY A 682 6.24 20.65 -2.30
C GLY A 682 6.58 19.94 -0.99
N PHE A 683 6.19 18.68 -0.84
CA PHE A 683 6.56 17.86 0.32
C PHE A 683 8.08 17.71 0.45
N VAL A 684 8.76 17.38 -0.65
CA VAL A 684 10.24 17.30 -0.67
C VAL A 684 10.86 18.66 -0.34
N ALA A 685 10.30 19.76 -0.84
CA ALA A 685 10.75 21.11 -0.53
C ALA A 685 10.58 21.46 0.97
N ILE A 686 9.46 21.07 1.59
CA ILE A 686 9.20 21.21 3.03
C ILE A 686 10.26 20.44 3.82
N GLU A 687 10.51 19.18 3.45
CA GLU A 687 11.50 18.31 4.11
C GLU A 687 12.91 18.92 4.08
N ILE A 688 13.38 19.32 2.88
CA ILE A 688 14.71 19.92 2.71
C ILE A 688 14.84 21.21 3.53
N CYS A 689 13.82 22.09 3.50
CA CYS A 689 13.85 23.33 4.26
C CYS A 689 13.84 23.09 5.78
N ALA A 690 12.97 22.19 6.25
CA ALA A 690 12.86 21.85 7.67
C ALA A 690 14.17 21.23 8.18
N TYR A 691 14.79 20.35 7.40
CA TYR A 691 16.09 19.77 7.71
C TYR A 691 17.18 20.84 7.82
N ILE A 692 17.29 21.75 6.85
CA ILE A 692 18.28 22.85 6.85
C ILE A 692 18.09 23.79 8.05
N VAL A 693 16.84 24.10 8.41
CA VAL A 693 16.54 24.92 9.59
C VAL A 693 16.97 24.20 10.86
N LEU A 694 16.64 22.92 11.01
CA LEU A 694 16.95 22.17 12.23
C LEU A 694 18.44 21.87 12.41
N ILE A 695 19.22 21.57 11.36
CA ILE A 695 20.67 21.39 11.54
C ILE A 695 21.38 22.67 12.00
N ARG A 696 20.78 23.85 11.75
CA ARG A 696 21.29 25.15 12.21
C ARG A 696 20.86 25.49 13.62
N LEU A 697 19.68 25.01 14.02
CA LEU A 697 19.14 25.23 15.35
C LEU A 697 19.64 24.17 16.33
N LEU A 698 19.71 22.90 15.97
CA LEU A 698 19.99 21.79 16.88
C LEU A 698 21.39 21.20 16.66
N PRO A 699 22.00 20.59 17.69
CA PRO A 699 23.29 19.92 17.58
C PRO A 699 23.17 18.53 16.94
N ILE A 700 22.92 18.51 15.62
CA ILE A 700 22.61 17.29 14.85
C ILE A 700 23.84 16.72 14.16
N LEU A 701 24.64 17.59 13.53
CA LEU A 701 25.84 17.19 12.78
C LEU A 701 27.04 17.05 13.74
N PRO A 702 28.01 16.17 13.40
CA PRO A 702 29.28 16.13 14.10
C PRO A 702 30.02 17.49 14.04
N PRO A 703 30.87 17.80 15.02
CA PRO A 703 31.60 19.07 15.06
C PRO A 703 32.51 19.25 13.83
N LEU A 704 32.52 20.47 13.27
CA LEU A 704 33.37 20.85 12.13
C LEU A 704 34.87 20.77 12.50
N ASN A 705 35.72 20.43 11.52
CA ASN A 705 37.17 20.29 11.71
C ASN A 705 37.83 21.57 12.29
N LYS A 706 37.34 22.76 11.92
CA LYS A 706 37.84 24.04 12.47
C LYS A 706 37.54 24.18 13.97
N THR A 707 36.37 23.71 14.43
CA THR A 707 35.99 23.73 15.84
C THR A 707 36.85 22.74 16.63
N ILE A 708 37.14 21.57 16.07
CA ILE A 708 38.05 20.58 16.68
C ILE A 708 39.46 21.17 16.86
N ILE A 709 40.00 21.84 15.83
CA ILE A 709 41.32 22.47 15.90
C ILE A 709 41.36 23.60 16.95
N ILE A 710 40.31 24.42 17.05
CA ILE A 710 40.22 25.52 18.03
C ILE A 710 40.13 24.96 19.46
N VAL A 711 39.33 23.92 19.70
CA VAL A 711 39.23 23.29 21.02
C VAL A 711 40.51 22.54 21.40
N MET A 712 41.15 21.83 20.46
CA MET A 712 42.47 21.21 20.70
C MET A 712 43.57 22.23 20.98
N ARG A 713 43.52 23.42 20.37
CA ARG A 713 44.42 24.54 20.76
C ARG A 713 44.11 25.08 22.15
N ARG A 714 42.83 25.16 22.54
CA ARG A 714 42.43 25.63 23.87
C ARG A 714 42.81 24.65 24.98
N ALA A 715 42.61 23.35 24.75
CA ALA A 715 43.04 22.28 25.66
C ALA A 715 44.58 22.19 25.79
N LYS A 716 45.35 22.64 24.78
CA LYS A 716 46.81 22.79 24.86
C LYS A 716 47.27 24.09 25.54
N HIS A 717 46.37 25.01 25.88
CA HIS A 717 46.69 26.31 26.48
C HIS A 717 46.04 26.54 27.85
N GLU A 718 45.32 25.55 28.39
CA GLU A 718 44.96 25.54 29.81
C GLU A 718 46.07 24.82 30.59
N PRO A 719 46.82 25.52 31.46
CA PRO A 719 47.71 24.85 32.40
C PRO A 719 46.85 24.01 33.37
N GLU A 720 47.26 22.76 33.58
CA GLU A 720 46.73 21.88 34.62
C GLU A 720 46.91 22.55 36.00
N ASN A 721 45.90 23.28 36.45
CA ASN A 721 45.76 23.63 37.86
C ASN A 721 44.99 22.51 38.56
N TYR A 722 45.72 21.47 38.94
CA TYR A 722 45.32 20.58 40.02
C TYR A 722 45.63 21.27 41.36
N TYR A 723 44.60 21.58 42.13
CA TYR A 723 44.61 21.62 43.59
C TYR A 723 43.32 21.00 44.11
#